data_AF-A0A1Q9LL41-F1
#
_entry.id   AF-A0A1Q9LL41-F1
#
_cell.length_a   1.000
_cell.length_b   1.000
_cell.length_c   1.000
_cell.angle_alpha   90.00
_cell.angle_beta   90.00
_cell.angle_gamma   90.00
#
_symmetry.space_group_name_H-M   'P 1'
#
loop_
_entity.id
_entity.type
_entity.pdbx_description
1 polymer ?
#
loop_
_entity_poly.entity_id
_entity_poly.type
_entity_poly.pdbx_seq_one_letter_code
_entity_poly.pdbx_strand_id
1 'polypeptide(L)'
;MEESVAMFEHRRRRSEPDRERFFPVADSEEGLEGLLEEFCLDGIPEPLYRFVRTCQPHLGEHPDPRVQHLRDALRHLVGWSGALRDGANVTAWLGVEAPVVEVAEPALVTDVVSESSGELDDERVVVRFNVVGLQPDTDLGGQPGCYVELSLAGDGESLHPKDTFHRRLVLVLDAVTRVLRVFESVAAQVPGSRALQGRVGAQSGWFAAAESERLWSEEDLAGLDASDIGVGVLRGSGHTVLLVRTEHGVFERRIRTAAALNPRADHGPEAERAAQSAAATWGLPDFVVSPAVERKGTGVREISDGLVVVGGRGLVIQVKSRNGELGDTTKETTWITSKAGAGGRQVDGTARRLADRSSTMINGRGRTIEINGPAVSWLGVVILDHPDPPEDLSIQRLPTRVPTTVLLRRDWEFLFDQLKSSHAVLDYIARVAGDAHIPLGREPVRYYELAAADAEAVTPPLDPARLGPGTPASLPLLPMAPAGADDPDAHDMIRIICEEIALTDHDNPADIARILATIDQLPIGYRTDLGRLLLTTLSGFRASTRPGSVGWRSRVYRAEPPQPQLGFIACTTLDESTQNAFRSWVLLRHHEHGTARGDLNTLTTVAILLTPRTDGVREWDTSTMAITGDPGLTDDDVTTYRRFWSS
;
A
#
# COMPACT_ATOMS: atom_id res chain seq x y z
N MET A 1 4.16 11.01 -12.69
CA MET A 1 3.87 11.25 -11.26
C MET A 1 2.36 11.37 -11.24
N GLU A 2 1.65 10.33 -10.82
CA GLU A 2 0.19 10.44 -10.66
C GLU A 2 -0.04 11.15 -9.32
N GLU A 3 -0.32 12.45 -9.38
CA GLU A 3 -0.51 13.31 -8.20
C GLU A 3 -1.87 13.05 -7.58
N SER A 4 -2.00 11.93 -6.88
CA SER A 4 -3.24 11.58 -6.21
C SER A 4 -3.40 12.29 -4.86
N VAL A 5 -4.52 12.99 -4.68
CA VAL A 5 -4.90 13.57 -3.38
C VAL A 5 -5.47 12.54 -2.39
N ALA A 6 -5.57 11.26 -2.79
CA ALA A 6 -6.09 10.17 -1.96
C ALA A 6 -5.31 9.97 -0.64
N MET A 7 -4.05 10.42 -0.58
CA MET A 7 -3.23 10.40 0.63
C MET A 7 -3.65 11.45 1.68
N PHE A 8 -4.61 12.33 1.38
CA PHE A 8 -4.99 13.45 2.26
C PHE A 8 -6.48 13.45 2.65
N GLU A 9 -7.21 12.37 2.38
CA GLU A 9 -8.61 12.18 2.76
C GLU A 9 -8.73 11.91 4.28
N HIS A 10 -9.55 12.70 4.98
CA HIS A 10 -9.91 12.49 6.39
C HIS A 10 -10.99 11.42 6.57
N ARG A 11 -11.80 11.16 5.53
CA ARG A 11 -12.76 10.06 5.54
C ARG A 11 -12.03 8.72 5.48
N ARG A 12 -12.44 7.83 6.37
CA ARG A 12 -11.78 6.52 6.59
C ARG A 12 -12.18 5.47 5.55
N ARG A 13 -13.34 5.65 4.93
CA ARG A 13 -13.91 4.86 3.84
C ARG A 13 -14.20 5.79 2.66
N ARG A 14 -13.95 5.29 1.45
CA ARG A 14 -14.23 6.04 0.22
C ARG A 14 -15.72 5.92 -0.06
N SER A 15 -16.41 7.03 -0.30
CA SER A 15 -17.78 7.00 -0.83
C SER A 15 -17.83 6.37 -2.23
N GLU A 16 -16.75 6.53 -3.01
CA GLU A 16 -16.60 6.02 -4.39
C GLU A 16 -15.15 5.53 -4.60
N PRO A 17 -14.86 4.24 -4.37
CA PRO A 17 -13.48 3.72 -4.30
C PRO A 17 -12.75 3.62 -5.64
N ASP A 18 -13.50 3.49 -6.74
CA ASP A 18 -12.99 3.32 -8.11
C ASP A 18 -12.75 4.65 -8.84
N ARG A 19 -13.09 5.77 -8.20
CA ARG A 19 -12.93 7.10 -8.77
C ARG A 19 -11.50 7.57 -8.57
N GLU A 20 -10.79 7.83 -9.67
CA GLU A 20 -9.46 8.44 -9.59
C GLU A 20 -9.57 9.79 -8.89
N ARG A 21 -8.59 10.15 -8.06
CA ARG A 21 -8.60 11.41 -7.29
C ARG A 21 -7.31 12.13 -7.53
N PHE A 22 -7.38 13.31 -8.16
CA PHE A 22 -6.25 14.16 -8.45
C PHE A 22 -6.44 15.53 -7.83
N PHE A 23 -5.34 16.29 -7.70
CA PHE A 23 -5.45 17.69 -7.36
C PHE A 23 -6.20 18.42 -8.49
N PRO A 24 -7.37 19.03 -8.24
CA PRO A 24 -8.17 19.61 -9.31
C PRO A 24 -7.53 20.92 -9.77
N VAL A 25 -7.16 20.96 -11.05
CA VAL A 25 -6.63 22.16 -11.71
C VAL A 25 -7.58 22.52 -12.84
N ALA A 26 -8.37 23.58 -12.65
CA ALA A 26 -9.42 23.99 -13.57
C ALA A 26 -9.09 25.29 -14.29
N ASP A 27 -9.37 25.33 -15.59
CA ASP A 27 -9.29 26.53 -16.45
C ASP A 27 -10.55 27.41 -16.41
N SER A 28 -11.57 27.00 -15.65
CA SER A 28 -12.84 27.70 -15.49
C SER A 28 -13.49 27.38 -14.14
N GLU A 29 -14.44 28.21 -13.71
CA GLU A 29 -15.23 27.95 -12.49
C GLU A 29 -16.17 26.75 -12.69
N GLU A 30 -16.82 26.63 -13.84
CA GLU A 30 -17.64 25.46 -14.20
C GLU A 30 -16.79 24.19 -14.27
N GLY A 31 -15.60 24.25 -14.88
CA GLY A 31 -14.65 23.14 -14.86
C GLY A 31 -14.18 22.79 -13.45
N LEU A 32 -14.03 23.79 -12.55
CA LEU A 32 -13.70 23.53 -11.16
C LEU A 32 -14.83 22.80 -10.44
N GLU A 33 -16.07 23.30 -10.52
CA GLU A 33 -17.21 22.65 -9.87
C GLU A 33 -17.43 21.24 -10.46
N GLY A 34 -17.28 21.09 -11.78
CA GLY A 34 -17.24 19.79 -12.45
C GLY A 34 -16.13 18.89 -11.90
N LEU A 35 -14.89 19.37 -11.75
CA LEU A 35 -13.80 18.58 -11.18
C LEU A 35 -13.98 18.29 -9.68
N LEU A 36 -14.67 19.15 -8.93
CA LEU A 36 -14.97 18.95 -7.51
C LEU A 36 -16.08 17.91 -7.32
N GLU A 37 -17.09 17.95 -8.18
CA GLU A 37 -18.13 16.93 -8.31
C GLU A 37 -17.57 15.62 -8.90
N GLU A 38 -16.56 15.72 -9.78
CA GLU A 38 -15.96 14.62 -10.54
C GLU A 38 -14.80 13.88 -9.84
N PHE A 39 -13.99 14.58 -9.04
CA PHE A 39 -12.70 14.07 -8.55
C PHE A 39 -12.46 14.28 -7.05
N CYS A 40 -13.54 14.25 -6.25
CA CYS A 40 -13.51 13.85 -4.85
C CYS A 40 -12.58 14.65 -3.90
N LEU A 41 -12.86 15.92 -3.68
CA LEU A 41 -12.47 16.57 -2.40
C LEU A 41 -13.41 16.20 -1.24
N ASP A 42 -14.28 15.23 -1.47
CA ASP A 42 -15.17 14.70 -0.47
C ASP A 42 -14.33 14.06 0.65
N GLY A 43 -14.35 14.67 1.83
CA GLY A 43 -13.49 14.24 2.93
C GLY A 43 -12.11 14.90 2.98
N ILE A 44 -11.86 16.10 2.44
CA ILE A 44 -10.68 16.90 2.84
C ILE A 44 -11.02 17.93 3.93
N PRO A 45 -10.08 18.30 4.81
CA PRO A 45 -10.27 19.41 5.74
C PRO A 45 -10.64 20.72 5.03
N GLU A 46 -11.57 21.48 5.61
CA GLU A 46 -12.01 22.80 5.12
C GLU A 46 -10.85 23.76 4.76
N PRO A 47 -9.72 23.84 5.49
CA PRO A 47 -8.58 24.64 5.08
C PRO A 47 -7.96 24.21 3.74
N LEU A 48 -7.90 22.90 3.45
CA LEU A 48 -7.41 22.40 2.17
C LEU A 48 -8.41 22.67 1.05
N TYR A 49 -9.71 22.57 1.32
CA TYR A 49 -10.74 22.95 0.36
C TYR A 49 -10.62 24.41 -0.06
N ARG A 50 -10.45 25.33 0.90
CA ARG A 50 -10.20 26.75 0.61
C ARG A 50 -8.89 26.98 -0.14
N PHE A 51 -7.84 26.25 0.24
CA PHE A 51 -6.55 26.34 -0.44
C PHE A 51 -6.70 25.98 -1.92
N VAL A 52 -7.34 24.84 -2.23
CA VAL A 52 -7.58 24.39 -3.60
C VAL A 52 -8.35 25.43 -4.40
N ARG A 53 -9.47 25.97 -3.86
CA ARG A 53 -10.24 27.01 -4.57
C ARG A 53 -9.41 28.28 -4.79
N THR A 54 -8.55 28.64 -3.84
CA THR A 54 -7.78 29.89 -3.90
C THR A 54 -6.64 29.83 -4.92
N CYS A 55 -6.04 28.67 -5.17
CA CYS A 55 -4.90 28.54 -6.07
C CYS A 55 -5.27 28.30 -7.54
N GLN A 56 -6.56 28.24 -7.90
CA GLN A 56 -6.97 27.87 -9.25
C GLN A 56 -6.46 28.83 -10.34
N PRO A 57 -6.00 28.31 -11.49
CA PRO A 57 -5.35 29.12 -12.53
C PRO A 57 -6.28 30.06 -13.28
N HIS A 58 -7.58 29.77 -13.34
CA HIS A 58 -8.60 30.61 -13.98
C HIS A 58 -8.95 31.88 -13.21
N LEU A 59 -8.54 31.97 -11.94
CA LEU A 59 -8.75 33.15 -11.13
C LEU A 59 -7.76 34.25 -11.54
N GLY A 60 -8.23 35.50 -11.50
CA GLY A 60 -7.42 36.68 -11.82
C GLY A 60 -6.26 36.92 -10.85
N GLU A 61 -5.65 38.11 -10.91
CA GLU A 61 -4.51 38.43 -10.04
C GLU A 61 -4.88 38.36 -8.54
N HIS A 62 -3.95 37.83 -7.74
CA HIS A 62 -4.08 37.74 -6.29
C HIS A 62 -3.12 38.71 -5.61
N PRO A 63 -3.56 39.45 -4.55
CA PRO A 63 -2.70 40.41 -3.86
C PRO A 63 -1.54 39.77 -3.09
N ASP A 64 -1.66 38.50 -2.67
CA ASP A 64 -0.54 37.74 -2.11
C ASP A 64 0.36 37.19 -3.23
N PRO A 65 1.62 37.61 -3.32
CA PRO A 65 2.54 37.16 -4.36
C PRO A 65 2.80 35.64 -4.33
N ARG A 66 2.64 34.98 -3.17
CA ARG A 66 2.80 33.52 -3.06
C ARG A 66 1.65 32.78 -3.72
N VAL A 67 0.42 33.27 -3.55
CA VAL A 67 -0.76 32.69 -4.21
C VAL A 67 -0.71 33.00 -5.70
N GLN A 68 -0.30 34.21 -6.08
CA GLN A 68 -0.12 34.58 -7.48
C GLN A 68 0.88 33.64 -8.17
N HIS A 69 2.02 33.38 -7.51
CA HIS A 69 3.04 32.46 -8.00
C HIS A 69 2.50 31.05 -8.22
N LEU A 70 1.67 30.53 -7.30
CA LEU A 70 1.00 29.23 -7.48
C LEU A 70 0.04 29.24 -8.67
N ARG A 71 -0.75 30.32 -8.85
CA ARG A 71 -1.68 30.46 -9.99
C ARG A 71 -0.93 30.53 -11.32
N ASP A 72 0.16 31.28 -11.38
CA ASP A 72 1.01 31.41 -12.58
C ASP A 72 1.60 30.05 -12.98
N ALA A 73 2.13 29.31 -12.00
CA ALA A 73 2.64 27.97 -12.20
C ALA A 73 1.55 27.01 -12.70
N LEU A 74 0.37 26.99 -12.07
CA LEU A 74 -0.73 26.13 -12.50
C LEU A 74 -1.26 26.50 -13.89
N ARG A 75 -1.22 27.78 -14.28
CA ARG A 75 -1.53 28.21 -15.66
C ARG A 75 -0.56 27.62 -16.68
N HIS A 76 0.73 27.61 -16.40
CA HIS A 76 1.72 26.94 -17.25
C HIS A 76 1.44 25.44 -17.34
N LEU A 77 1.14 24.78 -16.21
CA LEU A 77 0.85 23.35 -16.19
C LEU A 77 -0.38 22.99 -17.04
N VAL A 78 -1.47 23.77 -16.94
CA VAL A 78 -2.68 23.58 -17.77
C VAL A 78 -2.37 23.83 -19.24
N GLY A 79 -1.70 24.94 -19.56
CA GLY A 79 -1.34 25.29 -20.93
C GLY A 79 -0.49 24.20 -21.60
N TRP A 80 0.53 23.69 -20.91
CA TRP A 80 1.37 22.60 -21.41
C TRP A 80 0.62 21.28 -21.55
N SER A 81 -0.25 20.97 -20.60
CA SER A 81 -1.07 19.74 -20.67
C SER A 81 -2.03 19.78 -21.87
N GLY A 82 -2.61 20.94 -22.17
CA GLY A 82 -3.41 21.15 -23.38
C GLY A 82 -2.57 20.98 -24.64
N ALA A 83 -1.47 21.72 -24.75
CA ALA A 83 -0.59 21.68 -25.91
C ALA A 83 -0.08 20.25 -26.22
N LEU A 84 0.35 19.50 -25.21
CA LEU A 84 0.83 18.12 -25.38
C LEU A 84 -0.29 17.18 -25.83
N ARG A 85 -1.52 17.35 -25.36
CA ARG A 85 -2.68 16.56 -25.83
C ARG A 85 -3.02 16.87 -27.29
N ASP A 86 -2.83 18.12 -27.69
CA ASP A 86 -3.01 18.58 -29.08
C ASP A 86 -1.84 18.18 -30.00
N GLY A 87 -0.85 17.45 -29.48
CA GLY A 87 0.26 16.89 -30.24
C GLY A 87 1.49 17.79 -30.33
N ALA A 88 1.59 18.85 -29.51
CA ALA A 88 2.80 19.65 -29.42
C ALA A 88 3.98 18.81 -28.93
N ASN A 89 5.16 19.07 -29.46
CA ASN A 89 6.41 18.46 -29.03
C ASN A 89 7.29 19.49 -28.32
N VAL A 90 8.17 19.01 -27.44
CA VAL A 90 9.24 19.82 -26.87
C VAL A 90 10.38 19.90 -27.89
N THR A 91 10.72 21.11 -28.31
CA THR A 91 11.69 21.36 -29.39
C THR A 91 12.76 22.34 -28.93
N ALA A 92 13.88 22.39 -29.64
CA ALA A 92 14.92 23.38 -29.38
C ALA A 92 14.50 24.71 -29.99
N TRP A 93 14.54 25.78 -29.20
CA TRP A 93 14.21 27.13 -29.63
C TRP A 93 15.45 28.01 -29.57
N LEU A 94 15.71 28.71 -30.67
CA LEU A 94 16.80 29.66 -30.78
C LEU A 94 16.29 31.08 -30.56
N GLY A 95 16.79 31.74 -29.51
CA GLY A 95 16.58 33.15 -29.24
C GLY A 95 17.74 34.01 -29.74
N VAL A 96 17.46 35.12 -30.41
CA VAL A 96 18.47 36.11 -30.84
C VAL A 96 18.40 37.34 -29.93
N GLU A 97 19.49 37.70 -29.24
CA GLU A 97 19.51 38.77 -28.25
C GLU A 97 20.44 39.93 -28.65
N ALA A 98 21.72 39.65 -28.93
CA ALA A 98 22.72 40.69 -29.20
C ALA A 98 23.92 40.17 -30.03
N PRO A 99 23.73 39.85 -31.32
CA PRO A 99 24.82 39.41 -32.19
C PRO A 99 25.89 40.51 -32.37
N VAL A 100 27.17 40.12 -32.33
CA VAL A 100 28.32 41.01 -32.51
C VAL A 100 29.28 40.42 -33.55
N VAL A 101 29.79 41.25 -34.45
CA VAL A 101 30.91 40.92 -35.33
C VAL A 101 32.05 41.91 -35.08
N GLU A 102 33.27 41.40 -35.00
CA GLU A 102 34.48 42.19 -34.82
C GLU A 102 35.13 42.41 -36.19
N VAL A 103 35.25 43.68 -36.60
CA VAL A 103 35.90 44.08 -37.85
C VAL A 103 37.06 45.01 -37.53
N ALA A 104 38.22 44.78 -38.14
CA ALA A 104 39.39 45.64 -38.00
C ALA A 104 39.41 46.72 -39.09
N GLU A 105 39.87 47.93 -38.74
CA GLU A 105 40.04 49.01 -39.73
C GLU A 105 40.90 48.54 -40.94
N PRO A 106 40.53 48.91 -42.18
CA PRO A 106 39.53 49.91 -42.56
C PRO A 106 38.10 49.35 -42.76
N ALA A 107 37.84 48.09 -42.38
CA ALA A 107 36.54 47.48 -42.58
C ALA A 107 35.47 48.10 -41.66
N LEU A 108 34.25 48.28 -42.18
CA LEU A 108 33.13 48.88 -41.46
C LEU A 108 31.86 48.05 -41.66
N VAL A 109 31.15 47.76 -40.56
CA VAL A 109 29.81 47.18 -40.61
C VAL A 109 28.84 48.28 -41.04
N THR A 110 28.15 48.11 -42.17
CA THR A 110 27.22 49.10 -42.72
C THR A 110 25.76 48.75 -42.48
N ASP A 111 25.45 47.47 -42.29
CA ASP A 111 24.10 47.00 -42.05
C ASP A 111 24.10 45.73 -41.20
N VAL A 112 23.06 45.55 -40.38
CA VAL A 112 22.84 44.38 -39.53
C VAL A 112 21.38 43.98 -39.62
N VAL A 113 21.13 42.79 -40.15
CA VAL A 113 19.78 42.23 -40.28
C VAL A 113 19.68 41.01 -39.37
N SER A 114 19.02 41.16 -38.23
CA SER A 114 18.71 40.04 -37.32
C SER A 114 17.50 39.26 -37.81
N GLU A 115 17.59 37.94 -37.78
CA GLU A 115 16.46 37.05 -38.05
C GLU A 115 15.60 36.89 -36.79
N SER A 116 14.32 36.53 -36.95
CA SER A 116 13.43 36.28 -35.81
C SER A 116 13.85 35.02 -35.05
N SER A 117 13.60 35.01 -33.74
CA SER A 117 13.71 33.80 -32.92
C SER A 117 12.77 32.71 -33.44
N GLY A 118 13.13 31.44 -33.24
CA GLY A 118 12.28 30.35 -33.69
C GLY A 118 12.85 28.97 -33.42
N GLU A 119 12.11 27.96 -33.86
CA GLU A 119 12.51 26.56 -33.77
C GLU A 119 13.85 26.29 -34.49
N LEU A 120 14.66 25.44 -33.87
CA LEU A 120 15.99 25.04 -34.33
C LEU A 120 15.96 23.57 -34.74
N ASP A 121 15.58 23.32 -35.98
CA ASP A 121 15.54 21.98 -36.58
C ASP A 121 16.85 21.59 -37.28
N ASP A 122 17.61 22.59 -37.77
CA ASP A 122 18.87 22.44 -38.49
C ASP A 122 19.69 23.76 -38.44
N GLU A 123 20.68 23.94 -39.30
CA GLU A 123 21.45 25.19 -39.44
C GLU A 123 20.54 26.39 -39.79
N ARG A 124 20.55 27.41 -38.92
CA ARG A 124 19.74 28.62 -39.07
C ARG A 124 20.62 29.86 -39.05
N VAL A 125 20.39 30.76 -40.00
CA VAL A 125 20.99 32.09 -39.99
C VAL A 125 20.33 32.91 -38.89
N VAL A 126 21.13 33.47 -37.98
CA VAL A 126 20.64 34.25 -36.83
C VAL A 126 20.75 35.76 -37.07
N VAL A 127 21.73 36.16 -37.87
CA VAL A 127 22.04 37.53 -38.21
C VAL A 127 22.83 37.56 -39.52
N ARG A 128 22.64 38.59 -40.33
CA ARG A 128 23.51 38.91 -41.47
C ARG A 128 24.14 40.28 -41.26
N PHE A 129 25.47 40.33 -41.33
CA PHE A 129 26.24 41.57 -41.29
C PHE A 129 26.69 41.94 -42.70
N ASN A 130 26.46 43.19 -43.10
CA ASN A 130 27.06 43.75 -44.30
C ASN A 130 28.32 44.52 -43.91
N VAL A 131 29.48 44.10 -44.44
CA VAL A 131 30.78 44.68 -44.10
C VAL A 131 31.45 45.19 -45.37
N VAL A 132 31.82 46.46 -45.40
CA VAL A 132 32.56 47.07 -46.52
C VAL A 132 34.03 47.22 -46.15
N GLY A 133 34.93 47.11 -47.14
CA GLY A 133 36.37 47.28 -46.94
C GLY A 133 37.09 46.06 -46.36
N LEU A 134 36.43 44.89 -46.29
CA LEU A 134 37.04 43.64 -45.86
C LEU A 134 38.07 43.14 -46.90
N GLN A 135 39.28 42.81 -46.45
CA GLN A 135 40.29 42.23 -47.33
C GLN A 135 39.98 40.74 -47.59
N PRO A 136 40.35 40.20 -48.76
CA PRO A 136 40.30 38.75 -48.99
C PRO A 136 41.14 38.03 -47.92
N ASP A 137 40.62 36.91 -47.41
CA ASP A 137 41.26 36.05 -46.39
C ASP A 137 41.41 36.65 -44.98
N THR A 138 40.66 37.71 -44.63
CA THR A 138 40.57 38.19 -43.25
C THR A 138 39.64 37.29 -42.41
N ASP A 139 40.18 36.63 -41.38
CA ASP A 139 39.37 35.97 -40.36
C ASP A 139 38.54 37.00 -39.57
N LEU A 140 37.22 36.81 -39.55
CA LEU A 140 36.30 37.62 -38.76
C LEU A 140 36.06 36.97 -37.41
N GLY A 141 36.26 37.75 -36.34
CA GLY A 141 35.83 37.39 -34.99
C GLY A 141 34.37 37.81 -34.78
N GLY A 142 33.68 37.18 -33.83
CA GLY A 142 32.33 37.59 -33.48
C GLY A 142 31.69 36.69 -32.43
N GLN A 143 30.56 37.15 -31.91
CA GLN A 143 29.68 36.37 -31.05
C GLN A 143 28.28 36.34 -31.67
N PRO A 144 27.68 35.16 -31.90
CA PRO A 144 26.38 35.07 -32.55
C PRO A 144 25.24 35.67 -31.71
N GLY A 145 25.47 35.94 -30.42
CA GLY A 145 24.51 36.64 -29.56
C GLY A 145 23.16 35.93 -29.46
N CYS A 146 23.17 34.61 -29.48
CA CYS A 146 22.00 33.75 -29.43
C CYS A 146 22.06 32.81 -28.22
N TYR A 147 20.91 32.31 -27.80
CA TYR A 147 20.80 31.23 -26.83
C TYR A 147 19.87 30.14 -27.36
N VAL A 148 20.11 28.91 -26.93
CA VAL A 148 19.23 27.77 -27.22
C VAL A 148 18.53 27.38 -25.94
N GLU A 149 17.21 27.27 -25.99
CA GLU A 149 16.41 26.74 -24.90
C GLU A 149 15.42 25.67 -25.40
N LEU A 150 14.69 25.05 -24.48
CA LEU A 150 13.57 24.19 -24.84
C LEU A 150 12.31 25.04 -24.93
N SER A 151 11.38 24.66 -25.81
CA SER A 151 10.05 25.26 -25.89
C SER A 151 9.03 24.20 -26.30
N LEU A 152 7.75 24.46 -26.06
CA LEU A 152 6.66 23.67 -26.67
C LEU A 152 6.30 24.29 -28.02
N ALA A 153 6.15 23.44 -29.04
CA ALA A 153 5.72 23.88 -30.37
C ALA A 153 4.40 24.66 -30.28
N GLY A 154 4.43 25.96 -30.62
CA GLY A 154 3.28 26.86 -30.54
C GLY A 154 3.29 27.89 -29.40
N ASP A 155 4.27 27.88 -28.48
CA ASP A 155 4.36 28.85 -27.36
C ASP A 155 4.58 30.33 -27.78
N GLY A 156 4.80 30.61 -29.08
CA GLY A 156 4.83 31.97 -29.66
C GLY A 156 6.01 32.84 -29.23
N GLU A 157 6.26 33.91 -29.99
CA GLU A 157 7.48 34.76 -30.05
C GLU A 157 7.94 35.46 -28.75
N SER A 158 7.31 35.25 -27.60
CA SER A 158 7.67 35.93 -26.34
C SER A 158 8.45 35.02 -25.39
N LEU A 159 9.66 34.64 -25.81
CA LEU A 159 10.70 34.18 -24.89
C LEU A 159 11.62 35.37 -24.61
N HIS A 160 11.20 36.23 -23.67
CA HIS A 160 12.09 37.23 -23.11
C HIS A 160 13.24 36.48 -22.40
N PRO A 161 14.49 36.94 -22.41
CA PRO A 161 15.62 36.29 -21.70
C PRO A 161 15.42 36.04 -20.19
N LYS A 162 14.33 36.55 -19.62
CA LYS A 162 13.96 36.41 -18.20
C LYS A 162 12.80 35.43 -17.98
N ASP A 163 12.14 34.99 -19.04
CA ASP A 163 10.98 34.11 -19.02
C ASP A 163 11.25 32.90 -19.94
N THR A 164 12.10 32.01 -19.44
CA THR A 164 12.57 30.81 -20.15
C THR A 164 11.75 29.59 -19.77
N PHE A 165 11.69 28.58 -20.65
CA PHE A 165 11.00 27.32 -20.34
C PHE A 165 11.55 26.66 -19.07
N HIS A 166 12.87 26.72 -18.86
CA HIS A 166 13.49 26.23 -17.63
C HIS A 166 12.96 26.95 -16.39
N ARG A 167 12.82 28.28 -16.44
CA ARG A 167 12.27 29.06 -15.31
C ARG A 167 10.82 28.71 -15.07
N ARG A 168 9.98 28.68 -16.12
CA ARG A 168 8.57 28.23 -16.03
C ARG A 168 8.48 26.83 -15.42
N LEU A 169 9.37 25.91 -15.82
CA LEU A 169 9.39 24.54 -15.30
C LEU A 169 9.78 24.50 -13.82
N VAL A 170 10.78 25.27 -13.42
CA VAL A 170 11.17 25.41 -12.01
C VAL A 170 10.02 26.01 -11.19
N LEU A 171 9.30 27.00 -11.72
CA LEU A 171 8.11 27.57 -11.08
C LEU A 171 7.02 26.51 -10.86
N VAL A 172 6.73 25.69 -11.88
CA VAL A 172 5.77 24.58 -11.79
C VAL A 172 6.20 23.56 -10.74
N LEU A 173 7.47 23.13 -10.75
CA LEU A 173 7.98 22.15 -9.78
C LEU A 173 7.95 22.68 -8.33
N ASP A 174 8.28 23.95 -8.10
CA ASP A 174 8.19 24.58 -6.78
C ASP A 174 6.73 24.68 -6.32
N ALA A 175 5.81 25.05 -7.22
CA ALA A 175 4.39 25.15 -6.91
C ALA A 175 3.79 23.79 -6.50
N VAL A 176 4.03 22.74 -7.29
CA VAL A 176 3.61 21.37 -6.96
C VAL A 176 4.17 20.92 -5.61
N THR A 177 5.47 21.16 -5.38
CA THR A 177 6.12 20.82 -4.10
C THR A 177 5.49 21.55 -2.91
N ARG A 178 5.10 22.82 -3.08
CA ARG A 178 4.41 23.60 -2.04
C ARG A 178 3.00 23.10 -1.78
N VAL A 179 2.25 22.78 -2.83
CA VAL A 179 0.92 22.15 -2.71
C VAL A 179 1.04 20.88 -1.87
N LEU A 180 1.97 19.98 -2.20
CA LEU A 180 2.22 18.76 -1.43
C LEU A 180 2.53 19.05 0.05
N ARG A 181 3.44 19.99 0.33
CA ARG A 181 3.79 20.36 1.73
C ARG A 181 2.62 20.96 2.52
N VAL A 182 1.77 21.75 1.88
CA VAL A 182 0.56 22.30 2.53
C VAL A 182 -0.39 21.17 2.90
N PHE A 183 -0.62 20.24 1.98
CA PHE A 183 -1.44 19.07 2.22
C PHE A 183 -0.86 18.17 3.33
N GLU A 184 0.46 17.90 3.31
CA GLU A 184 1.16 17.17 4.39
C GLU A 184 1.01 17.85 5.75
N SER A 185 1.21 19.17 5.81
CA SER A 185 1.14 19.95 7.05
C SER A 185 -0.27 19.97 7.64
N VAL A 186 -1.30 20.16 6.80
CA VAL A 186 -2.68 20.17 7.28
C VAL A 186 -3.14 18.75 7.65
N ALA A 187 -2.73 17.74 6.88
CA ALA A 187 -2.96 16.34 7.26
C ALA A 187 -2.35 16.06 8.63
N ALA A 188 -1.07 16.38 8.87
CA ALA A 188 -0.41 16.13 10.16
C ALA A 188 -1.10 16.77 11.38
N GLN A 189 -1.90 17.83 11.18
CA GLN A 189 -2.67 18.50 12.23
C GLN A 189 -4.02 17.87 12.53
N VAL A 190 -4.50 16.94 11.69
CA VAL A 190 -5.73 16.18 11.92
C VAL A 190 -5.37 14.86 12.60
N PRO A 191 -5.76 14.65 13.88
CA PRO A 191 -5.47 13.40 14.59
C PRO A 191 -6.06 12.20 13.84
N GLY A 192 -5.21 11.27 13.40
CA GLY A 192 -5.61 10.10 12.62
C GLY A 192 -5.69 10.32 11.10
N SER A 193 -5.20 11.44 10.58
CA SER A 193 -4.91 11.56 9.15
C SER A 193 -3.85 10.55 8.75
N ARG A 194 -4.05 9.98 7.57
CA ARG A 194 -3.26 8.87 7.06
C ARG A 194 -2.20 9.40 6.11
N ALA A 195 -0.93 9.11 6.39
CA ALA A 195 0.00 8.76 5.32
C ALA A 195 -0.26 7.29 4.96
N LEU A 196 -1.41 6.98 4.35
CA LEU A 196 -1.55 5.70 3.69
C LEU A 196 -0.70 5.80 2.43
N GLN A 197 0.44 5.12 2.41
CA GLN A 197 1.11 4.80 1.15
C GLN A 197 0.05 4.29 0.19
N GLY A 198 -0.01 4.91 -0.99
CA GLY A 198 -1.14 4.90 -1.90
C GLY A 198 -1.83 3.55 -1.98
N ARG A 199 -3.07 3.49 -1.49
CA ARG A 199 -4.03 2.51 -1.98
C ARG A 199 -4.33 2.88 -3.42
N VAL A 200 -3.53 2.34 -4.34
CA VAL A 200 -3.97 2.16 -5.72
C VAL A 200 -5.28 1.37 -5.61
N GLY A 201 -6.36 1.93 -6.15
CA GLY A 201 -7.67 1.26 -6.29
C GLY A 201 -7.52 0.07 -7.22
N ALA A 202 -6.79 -0.94 -6.78
CA ALA A 202 -6.67 -2.18 -7.50
C ALA A 202 -8.01 -2.88 -7.32
N GLN A 203 -8.87 -2.80 -8.33
CA GLN A 203 -9.91 -3.82 -8.53
C GLN A 203 -9.28 -5.17 -8.22
N SER A 204 -9.97 -5.96 -7.39
CA SER A 204 -9.50 -7.21 -6.78
C SER A 204 -9.04 -8.27 -7.79
N GLY A 205 -9.10 -7.97 -9.09
CA GLY A 205 -8.74 -8.89 -10.15
C GLY A 205 -9.63 -10.12 -10.15
N TRP A 206 -10.78 -10.10 -9.47
CA TRP A 206 -11.68 -11.22 -9.25
C TRP A 206 -13.04 -10.90 -9.83
N PHE A 207 -13.39 -11.58 -10.91
CA PHE A 207 -14.60 -11.30 -11.69
C PHE A 207 -15.35 -12.59 -11.96
N ALA A 208 -16.68 -12.55 -11.98
CA ALA A 208 -17.43 -13.69 -12.50
C ALA A 208 -17.00 -13.93 -13.96
N ALA A 209 -16.76 -15.18 -14.36
CA ALA A 209 -16.29 -15.47 -15.72
C ALA A 209 -17.29 -14.95 -16.79
N ALA A 210 -18.59 -14.96 -16.48
CA ALA A 210 -19.64 -14.41 -17.34
C ALA A 210 -19.55 -12.88 -17.54
N GLU A 211 -18.91 -12.17 -16.62
CA GLU A 211 -18.72 -10.70 -16.66
C GLU A 211 -17.34 -10.31 -17.21
N SER A 212 -16.48 -11.29 -17.51
CA SER A 212 -15.15 -11.01 -18.03
C SER A 212 -15.20 -10.52 -19.47
N GLU A 213 -14.43 -9.47 -19.74
CA GLU A 213 -14.15 -8.95 -21.09
C GLU A 213 -13.54 -10.00 -22.03
N ARG A 214 -13.00 -11.11 -21.49
CA ARG A 214 -12.39 -12.18 -22.30
C ARG A 214 -13.41 -13.09 -22.99
N LEU A 215 -14.70 -13.01 -22.64
CA LEU A 215 -15.79 -13.79 -23.24
C LEU A 215 -15.46 -15.29 -23.36
N TRP A 216 -15.34 -15.97 -22.21
CA TRP A 216 -14.96 -17.39 -22.13
C TRP A 216 -15.93 -18.29 -22.90
N SER A 217 -15.40 -19.21 -23.71
CA SER A 217 -16.22 -20.15 -24.47
C SER A 217 -16.77 -21.28 -23.59
N GLU A 218 -17.86 -21.94 -24.03
CA GLU A 218 -18.37 -23.15 -23.34
C GLU A 218 -17.32 -24.26 -23.28
N GLU A 219 -16.42 -24.34 -24.27
CA GLU A 219 -15.33 -25.32 -24.30
C GLU A 219 -14.25 -25.01 -23.25
N ASP A 220 -13.88 -23.73 -23.06
CA ASP A 220 -12.93 -23.31 -22.01
C ASP A 220 -13.46 -23.64 -20.61
N LEU A 221 -14.77 -23.42 -20.40
CA LEU A 221 -15.43 -23.72 -19.12
C LEU A 221 -15.64 -25.22 -18.91
N ALA A 222 -15.95 -25.98 -19.97
CA ALA A 222 -16.04 -27.44 -19.91
C ALA A 222 -14.66 -28.10 -19.64
N GLY A 223 -13.57 -27.50 -20.13
CA GLY A 223 -12.21 -27.92 -19.79
C GLY A 223 -11.91 -27.78 -18.30
N LEU A 224 -12.50 -26.78 -17.63
CA LEU A 224 -12.45 -26.62 -16.18
C LEU A 224 -13.27 -27.68 -15.44
N ASP A 225 -14.40 -28.14 -16.01
CA ASP A 225 -15.22 -29.23 -15.45
C ASP A 225 -14.48 -30.57 -15.40
N ALA A 226 -13.58 -30.80 -16.35
CA ALA A 226 -12.75 -31.99 -16.39
C ALA A 226 -11.49 -31.91 -15.50
N SER A 227 -11.22 -30.76 -14.87
CA SER A 227 -10.07 -30.56 -13.99
C SER A 227 -10.38 -31.01 -12.57
N ASP A 228 -9.59 -31.96 -12.04
CA ASP A 228 -9.73 -32.48 -10.68
C ASP A 228 -9.64 -31.40 -9.59
N ILE A 229 -8.97 -30.27 -9.89
CA ILE A 229 -8.70 -29.18 -8.96
C ILE A 229 -9.62 -27.97 -9.15
N GLY A 230 -10.41 -27.93 -10.24
CA GLY A 230 -11.27 -26.80 -10.55
C GLY A 230 -10.53 -25.48 -10.81
N VAL A 231 -9.25 -25.54 -11.21
CA VAL A 231 -8.42 -24.38 -11.57
C VAL A 231 -7.87 -24.53 -12.99
N GLY A 232 -8.04 -23.48 -13.81
CA GLY A 232 -7.44 -23.34 -15.14
C GLY A 232 -6.43 -22.20 -15.17
N VAL A 233 -5.35 -22.32 -15.93
CA VAL A 233 -4.27 -21.31 -15.98
C VAL A 233 -4.08 -20.83 -17.42
N LEU A 234 -4.21 -19.52 -17.63
CA LEU A 234 -3.88 -18.86 -18.87
C LEU A 234 -2.72 -17.87 -18.65
N ARG A 235 -1.63 -18.05 -19.37
CA ARG A 235 -0.47 -17.15 -19.32
C ARG A 235 -0.51 -16.18 -20.50
N GLY A 236 -0.51 -14.88 -20.22
CA GLY A 236 -0.34 -13.81 -21.20
C GLY A 236 1.00 -13.09 -21.04
N SER A 237 1.32 -12.19 -21.98
CA SER A 237 2.60 -11.46 -22.03
C SER A 237 2.86 -10.46 -20.89
N GLY A 238 1.90 -10.24 -19.98
CA GLY A 238 2.05 -9.31 -18.85
C GLY A 238 1.24 -9.66 -17.60
N HIS A 239 0.55 -10.80 -17.58
CA HIS A 239 -0.26 -11.23 -16.43
C HIS A 239 -0.60 -12.71 -16.53
N THR A 240 -0.81 -13.33 -15.37
CA THR A 240 -1.35 -14.69 -15.28
C THR A 240 -2.82 -14.60 -14.94
N VAL A 241 -3.67 -15.28 -15.70
CA VAL A 241 -5.10 -15.37 -15.43
C VAL A 241 -5.40 -16.78 -14.96
N LEU A 242 -6.10 -16.90 -13.83
CA LEU A 242 -6.64 -18.16 -13.36
C LEU A 242 -8.15 -18.17 -13.55
N LEU A 243 -8.69 -19.29 -14.02
CA LEU A 243 -10.10 -19.61 -13.86
C LEU A 243 -10.25 -20.47 -12.62
N VAL A 244 -11.08 -20.04 -11.68
CA VAL A 244 -11.26 -20.69 -10.38
C VAL A 244 -12.72 -21.06 -10.21
N ARG A 245 -12.97 -22.35 -9.98
CA ARG A 245 -14.28 -22.86 -9.64
C ARG A 245 -14.57 -22.68 -8.17
N THR A 246 -15.76 -22.20 -7.89
CA THR A 246 -16.30 -22.05 -6.53
C THR A 246 -17.73 -22.58 -6.49
N GLU A 247 -18.29 -22.69 -5.29
CA GLU A 247 -19.72 -23.00 -5.11
C GLU A 247 -20.66 -21.93 -5.71
N HIS A 248 -20.15 -20.71 -5.95
CA HIS A 248 -20.88 -19.59 -6.53
C HIS A 248 -20.67 -19.44 -8.05
N GLY A 249 -19.97 -20.39 -8.67
CA GLY A 249 -19.66 -20.38 -10.11
C GLY A 249 -18.18 -20.24 -10.41
N VAL A 250 -17.86 -19.97 -11.68
CA VAL A 250 -16.49 -19.81 -12.17
C VAL A 250 -16.09 -18.34 -12.16
N PHE A 251 -14.91 -18.07 -11.61
CA PHE A 251 -14.36 -16.73 -11.50
C PHE A 251 -13.01 -16.62 -12.21
N GLU A 252 -12.76 -15.46 -12.79
CA GLU A 252 -11.46 -15.07 -13.32
C GLU A 252 -10.65 -14.35 -12.24
N ARG A 253 -9.49 -14.89 -11.86
CA ARG A 253 -8.47 -14.23 -11.03
C ARG A 253 -7.30 -13.74 -11.89
N ARG A 254 -7.18 -12.43 -12.06
CA ARG A 254 -6.03 -11.77 -12.72
C ARG A 254 -4.91 -11.55 -11.71
N ILE A 255 -3.80 -12.24 -11.91
CA ILE A 255 -2.56 -12.09 -11.14
C ILE A 255 -1.62 -11.17 -11.92
N ARG A 256 -1.44 -9.98 -11.36
CA ARG A 256 -0.57 -8.93 -11.91
C ARG A 256 0.88 -9.40 -11.90
N THR A 257 1.72 -8.85 -12.77
CA THR A 257 3.18 -8.90 -12.58
C THR A 257 3.58 -8.20 -11.29
N ALA A 258 4.79 -8.49 -10.82
CA ALA A 258 5.33 -7.80 -9.65
C ALA A 258 5.35 -6.28 -9.89
N ALA A 259 5.09 -5.49 -8.85
CA ALA A 259 5.03 -4.04 -8.93
C ALA A 259 6.28 -3.45 -9.60
N ALA A 260 6.12 -2.44 -10.44
CA ALA A 260 7.26 -1.83 -11.11
C ALA A 260 8.22 -1.21 -10.08
N LEU A 261 9.52 -1.47 -10.26
CA LEU A 261 10.56 -0.86 -9.44
C LEU A 261 10.90 0.52 -9.99
N ASN A 262 11.37 1.43 -9.13
CA ASN A 262 11.81 2.75 -9.56
C ASN A 262 13.03 2.61 -10.50
N PRO A 263 12.93 2.99 -11.79
CA PRO A 263 14.01 2.77 -12.76
C PRO A 263 15.25 3.62 -12.49
N ARG A 264 15.15 4.63 -11.62
CA ARG A 264 16.24 5.53 -11.24
C ARG A 264 17.01 5.07 -9.99
N ALA A 265 16.58 4.01 -9.33
CA ALA A 265 17.18 3.52 -8.11
C ALA A 265 17.80 2.13 -8.32
N ASP A 266 18.70 1.74 -7.41
CA ASP A 266 19.40 0.47 -7.50
C ASP A 266 18.40 -0.70 -7.37
N HIS A 267 18.35 -1.54 -8.41
CA HIS A 267 17.31 -2.58 -8.57
C HIS A 267 17.23 -3.56 -7.39
N GLY A 268 18.36 -3.95 -6.79
CA GLY A 268 18.40 -4.85 -5.64
C GLY A 268 17.70 -4.27 -4.40
N PRO A 269 18.19 -3.14 -3.85
CA PRO A 269 17.55 -2.44 -2.74
C PRO A 269 16.08 -2.04 -3.01
N GLU A 270 15.73 -1.68 -4.25
CA GLU A 270 14.33 -1.40 -4.59
C GLU A 270 13.45 -2.64 -4.52
N ALA A 271 13.93 -3.81 -4.99
CA ALA A 271 13.20 -5.06 -4.88
C ALA A 271 13.00 -5.50 -3.43
N GLU A 272 14.01 -5.29 -2.58
CA GLU A 272 13.92 -5.50 -1.12
C GLU A 272 12.83 -4.61 -0.51
N ARG A 273 12.83 -3.33 -0.84
CA ARG A 273 11.82 -2.38 -0.38
C ARG A 273 10.44 -2.75 -0.90
N ALA A 274 10.30 -3.14 -2.16
CA ALA A 274 9.02 -3.55 -2.75
C ALA A 274 8.43 -4.77 -2.01
N ALA A 275 9.25 -5.77 -1.69
CA ALA A 275 8.82 -6.93 -0.92
C ALA A 275 8.34 -6.54 0.49
N GLN A 276 9.07 -5.67 1.19
CA GLN A 276 8.66 -5.16 2.51
C GLN A 276 7.39 -4.31 2.43
N SER A 277 7.27 -3.44 1.42
CA SER A 277 6.11 -2.60 1.18
C SER A 277 4.86 -3.44 0.91
N ALA A 278 4.95 -4.52 0.14
CA ALA A 278 3.82 -5.42 -0.06
C ALA A 278 3.29 -5.98 1.27
N ALA A 279 4.19 -6.40 2.16
CA ALA A 279 3.84 -6.89 3.49
C ALA A 279 3.24 -5.80 4.40
N ALA A 280 3.75 -4.56 4.33
CA ALA A 280 3.26 -3.44 5.11
C ALA A 280 1.89 -2.93 4.62
N THR A 281 1.71 -2.84 3.30
CA THR A 281 0.50 -2.33 2.65
C THR A 281 -0.70 -3.22 2.95
N TRP A 282 -0.58 -4.52 2.69
CA TRP A 282 -1.71 -5.45 2.81
C TRP A 282 -1.78 -6.17 4.16
N GLY A 283 -0.66 -6.28 4.89
CA GLY A 283 -0.58 -6.84 6.24
C GLY A 283 -0.77 -5.76 7.31
N LEU A 284 0.30 -5.37 8.00
CA LEU A 284 0.43 -4.14 8.80
C LEU A 284 1.91 -3.70 8.85
N PRO A 285 2.24 -2.41 8.78
CA PRO A 285 3.62 -1.92 8.93
C PRO A 285 4.24 -2.26 10.29
N ASP A 286 3.41 -2.43 11.33
CA ASP A 286 3.84 -2.77 12.69
C ASP A 286 4.56 -4.13 12.79
N PHE A 287 4.27 -5.05 11.87
CA PHE A 287 4.87 -6.38 11.81
C PHE A 287 6.11 -6.46 10.92
N VAL A 288 6.29 -5.48 10.03
CA VAL A 288 7.48 -5.42 9.17
C VAL A 288 8.60 -4.79 9.97
N VAL A 289 9.74 -5.44 10.04
CA VAL A 289 10.87 -5.00 10.86
C VAL A 289 12.09 -4.81 9.98
N SER A 290 12.68 -3.62 10.06
CA SER A 290 13.87 -3.29 9.30
C SER A 290 15.07 -4.10 9.79
N PRO A 291 16.03 -4.39 8.90
CA PRO A 291 17.24 -5.10 9.27
C PRO A 291 17.97 -4.43 10.44
N ALA A 292 18.26 -5.20 11.50
CA ALA A 292 19.17 -4.72 12.54
C ALA A 292 20.60 -4.65 11.97
N VAL A 293 21.18 -3.45 12.00
CA VAL A 293 22.55 -3.19 11.56
C VAL A 293 23.48 -3.39 12.75
N GLU A 294 24.34 -4.41 12.71
CA GLU A 294 25.35 -4.61 13.75
C GLU A 294 26.75 -4.31 13.25
N ARG A 295 27.51 -3.56 14.05
CA ARG A 295 28.95 -3.36 13.83
C ARG A 295 29.72 -4.55 14.42
N LYS A 296 30.46 -5.26 13.58
CA LYS A 296 31.43 -6.28 14.01
C LYS A 296 32.82 -5.84 13.58
N GLY A 297 33.59 -5.27 14.51
CA GLY A 297 34.88 -4.65 14.21
C GLY A 297 34.69 -3.36 13.40
N THR A 298 35.47 -3.17 12.34
CA THR A 298 35.34 -2.04 11.41
C THR A 298 34.24 -2.22 10.36
N GLY A 299 33.63 -3.41 10.27
CA GLY A 299 32.58 -3.72 9.30
C GLY A 299 31.17 -3.55 9.85
N VAL A 300 30.28 -3.03 9.01
CA VAL A 300 28.83 -3.01 9.21
C VAL A 300 28.24 -4.25 8.54
N ARG A 301 27.45 -5.06 9.26
CA ARG A 301 26.76 -6.22 8.69
C ARG A 301 25.27 -6.14 8.99
N GLU A 302 24.49 -6.10 7.92
CA GLU A 302 23.03 -6.24 7.98
C GLU A 302 22.66 -7.70 8.29
N ILE A 303 21.67 -7.87 9.15
CA ILE A 303 21.26 -9.18 9.67
C ILE A 303 20.30 -9.89 8.70
N SER A 304 19.55 -9.18 7.86
CA SER A 304 18.66 -9.74 6.81
C SER A 304 18.23 -8.64 5.84
N ASP A 305 17.53 -8.99 4.77
CA ASP A 305 16.95 -8.01 3.83
C ASP A 305 15.59 -7.51 4.36
N GLY A 306 14.98 -8.23 5.31
CA GLY A 306 13.79 -7.80 6.05
C GLY A 306 13.29 -8.91 6.99
N LEU A 307 12.42 -8.54 7.94
CA LEU A 307 11.73 -9.49 8.81
C LEU A 307 10.23 -9.15 8.85
N VAL A 308 9.39 -10.17 8.99
CA VAL A 308 7.97 -10.00 9.37
C VAL A 308 7.73 -10.79 10.64
N VAL A 309 7.29 -10.14 11.71
CA VAL A 309 7.02 -10.77 13.01
C VAL A 309 5.60 -10.44 13.45
N VAL A 310 4.77 -11.47 13.58
CA VAL A 310 3.36 -11.34 13.98
C VAL A 310 3.02 -12.43 15.00
N GLY A 311 2.75 -12.00 16.23
CA GLY A 311 2.49 -12.91 17.35
C GLY A 311 3.69 -13.81 17.63
N GLY A 312 3.45 -15.13 17.72
CA GLY A 312 4.49 -16.13 17.96
C GLY A 312 5.23 -16.63 16.71
N ARG A 313 5.00 -16.03 15.53
CA ARG A 313 5.65 -16.43 14.27
C ARG A 313 6.51 -15.30 13.71
N GLY A 314 7.63 -15.68 13.14
CA GLY A 314 8.58 -14.76 12.51
C GLY A 314 9.05 -15.32 11.17
N LEU A 315 9.20 -14.43 10.20
CA LEU A 315 9.62 -14.75 8.85
C LEU A 315 10.88 -13.95 8.53
N VAL A 316 11.95 -14.66 8.20
CA VAL A 316 13.18 -14.05 7.69
C VAL A 316 13.10 -13.93 6.17
N ILE A 317 13.21 -12.70 5.67
CA ILE A 317 13.12 -12.40 4.25
C ILE A 317 14.53 -12.24 3.68
N GLN A 318 14.75 -12.91 2.54
CA GLN A 318 15.91 -12.69 1.67
C GLN A 318 15.43 -12.45 0.25
N VAL A 319 15.81 -11.32 -0.34
CA VAL A 319 15.47 -10.97 -1.71
C VAL A 319 16.71 -11.13 -2.58
N LYS A 320 16.55 -11.69 -3.77
CA LYS A 320 17.63 -11.83 -4.75
C LYS A 320 17.09 -11.38 -6.12
N SER A 321 17.63 -10.27 -6.61
CA SER A 321 17.17 -9.66 -7.86
C SER A 321 18.10 -9.97 -9.02
N ARG A 322 17.50 -10.28 -10.17
CA ARG A 322 18.21 -10.47 -11.43
C ARG A 322 18.38 -9.11 -12.10
N ASN A 323 19.64 -8.68 -12.25
CA ASN A 323 19.99 -7.43 -12.94
C ASN A 323 20.72 -7.74 -14.25
N GLY A 324 20.41 -7.01 -15.33
CA GLY A 324 21.08 -7.14 -16.63
C GLY A 324 20.37 -8.07 -17.62
N GLU A 325 20.95 -8.24 -18.80
CA GLU A 325 20.38 -9.06 -19.89
C GLU A 325 20.18 -10.51 -19.45
N LEU A 326 19.04 -11.08 -19.86
CA LEU A 326 18.71 -12.49 -19.64
C LEU A 326 19.60 -13.37 -20.51
N GLY A 327 20.14 -14.42 -19.91
CA GLY A 327 20.86 -15.47 -20.59
C GLY A 327 19.93 -16.55 -21.14
N ASP A 328 20.52 -17.63 -21.64
CA ASP A 328 19.78 -18.84 -21.98
C ASP A 328 19.18 -19.52 -20.73
N THR A 329 18.23 -20.44 -20.97
CA THR A 329 17.52 -21.19 -19.94
C THR A 329 18.46 -21.85 -18.93
N THR A 330 19.61 -22.38 -19.37
CA THR A 330 20.55 -23.09 -18.49
C THR A 330 21.25 -22.11 -17.54
N LYS A 331 21.64 -20.94 -18.04
CA LYS A 331 22.23 -19.88 -17.23
C LYS A 331 21.24 -19.36 -16.19
N GLU A 332 19.99 -19.12 -16.59
CA GLU A 332 18.98 -18.63 -15.65
C GLU A 332 18.60 -19.69 -14.61
N THR A 333 18.47 -20.97 -14.98
CA THR A 333 18.30 -22.07 -14.02
C THR A 333 19.45 -22.12 -13.00
N THR A 334 20.69 -21.99 -13.47
CA THR A 334 21.88 -21.99 -12.61
C THR A 334 21.89 -20.78 -11.68
N TRP A 335 21.56 -19.60 -12.20
CA TRP A 335 21.46 -18.38 -11.42
C TRP A 335 20.40 -18.52 -10.32
N ILE A 336 19.17 -18.92 -10.68
CA ILE A 336 18.05 -19.08 -9.75
C ILE A 336 18.41 -20.08 -8.65
N THR A 337 18.91 -21.27 -9.00
CA THR A 337 19.29 -22.29 -8.02
C THR A 337 20.41 -21.82 -7.09
N SER A 338 21.42 -21.13 -7.64
CA SER A 338 22.52 -20.57 -6.85
C SER A 338 22.05 -19.48 -5.90
N LYS A 339 21.19 -18.57 -6.35
CA LYS A 339 20.65 -17.48 -5.54
C LYS A 339 19.67 -17.97 -4.48
N ALA A 340 18.82 -18.95 -4.81
CA ALA A 340 17.96 -19.63 -3.84
C ALA A 340 18.79 -20.28 -2.73
N GLY A 341 19.84 -21.04 -3.09
CA GLY A 341 20.74 -21.66 -2.12
C GLY A 341 21.51 -20.66 -1.26
N ALA A 342 21.94 -19.53 -1.84
CA ALA A 342 22.58 -18.45 -1.09
C ALA A 342 21.61 -17.76 -0.11
N GLY A 343 20.40 -17.44 -0.56
CA GLY A 343 19.34 -16.88 0.27
C GLY A 343 18.96 -17.80 1.42
N GLY A 344 18.81 -19.11 1.16
CA GLY A 344 18.52 -20.10 2.20
C GLY A 344 19.60 -20.16 3.29
N ARG A 345 20.89 -20.10 2.92
CA ARG A 345 21.98 -20.04 3.91
C ARG A 345 21.95 -18.75 4.75
N GLN A 346 21.57 -17.62 4.14
CA GLN A 346 21.44 -16.35 4.84
C GLN A 346 20.27 -16.41 5.83
N VAL A 347 19.10 -16.87 5.39
CA VAL A 347 17.92 -17.14 6.23
C VAL A 347 18.30 -17.99 7.44
N ASP A 348 18.97 -19.13 7.22
CA ASP A 348 19.32 -20.06 8.30
C ASP A 348 20.27 -19.41 9.33
N GLY A 349 21.25 -18.66 8.83
CA GLY A 349 22.18 -17.91 9.68
C GLY A 349 21.49 -16.85 10.54
N THR A 350 20.51 -16.15 9.96
CA THR A 350 19.74 -15.10 10.63
C THR A 350 18.75 -15.66 11.63
N ALA A 351 17.95 -16.65 11.23
CA ALA A 351 16.97 -17.28 12.12
C ALA A 351 17.66 -17.89 13.36
N ARG A 352 18.79 -18.58 13.17
CA ARG A 352 19.60 -19.08 14.30
C ARG A 352 20.00 -17.96 15.24
N ARG A 353 20.47 -16.83 14.70
CA ARG A 353 20.92 -15.69 15.50
C ARG A 353 19.78 -15.05 16.29
N LEU A 354 18.59 -14.94 15.68
CA LEU A 354 17.42 -14.35 16.32
C LEU A 354 16.84 -15.28 17.38
N ALA A 355 16.85 -16.60 17.14
CA ALA A 355 16.34 -17.59 18.09
C ALA A 355 17.10 -17.63 19.43
N ASP A 356 18.34 -17.11 19.48
CA ASP A 356 19.18 -17.20 20.68
C ASP A 356 18.89 -16.12 21.74
N ARG A 357 18.30 -14.98 21.38
CA ARG A 357 18.13 -13.84 22.31
C ARG A 357 17.02 -12.86 21.91
N SER A 358 16.53 -12.11 22.89
CA SER A 358 15.75 -10.91 22.61
C SER A 358 16.58 -9.88 21.84
N SER A 359 15.94 -9.20 20.89
CA SER A 359 16.57 -8.18 20.06
C SER A 359 15.69 -6.94 19.96
N THR A 360 16.31 -5.77 20.12
CA THR A 360 15.65 -4.47 19.89
C THR A 360 15.78 -4.08 18.42
N MET A 361 14.66 -3.75 17.78
CA MET A 361 14.61 -3.45 16.35
C MET A 361 13.62 -2.31 16.05
N ILE A 362 13.63 -1.83 14.81
CA ILE A 362 12.72 -0.77 14.33
C ILE A 362 11.69 -1.38 13.39
N ASN A 363 10.41 -1.18 13.67
CA ASN A 363 9.33 -1.64 12.80
C ASN A 363 9.06 -0.68 11.62
N GLY A 364 8.16 -1.04 10.71
CA GLY A 364 7.81 -0.26 9.52
C GLY A 364 7.14 1.08 9.82
N ARG A 365 6.79 1.36 11.08
CA ARG A 365 6.34 2.67 11.57
C ARG A 365 7.46 3.50 12.21
N GLY A 366 8.71 3.04 12.18
CA GLY A 366 9.84 3.70 12.81
C GLY A 366 9.88 3.55 14.33
N ARG A 367 9.08 2.66 14.92
CA ARG A 367 9.06 2.45 16.38
C ARG A 367 10.05 1.39 16.81
N THR A 368 10.68 1.65 17.95
CA THR A 368 11.54 0.65 18.59
C THR A 368 10.68 -0.40 19.28
N ILE A 369 10.89 -1.67 18.93
CA ILE A 369 10.21 -2.82 19.51
C ILE A 369 11.23 -3.83 20.04
N GLU A 370 10.85 -4.56 21.08
CA GLU A 370 11.61 -5.72 21.56
C GLU A 370 10.98 -7.00 21.01
N ILE A 371 11.79 -7.84 20.37
CA ILE A 371 11.38 -9.13 19.85
C ILE A 371 12.04 -10.21 20.71
N ASN A 372 11.24 -10.98 21.45
CA ASN A 372 11.70 -12.16 22.18
C ASN A 372 11.93 -13.33 21.21
N GLY A 373 13.07 -13.31 20.52
CA GLY A 373 13.39 -14.27 19.47
C GLY A 373 13.31 -15.76 19.86
N PRO A 374 13.68 -16.18 21.08
CA PRO A 374 13.47 -17.55 21.56
C PRO A 374 12.00 -18.01 21.62
N ALA A 375 11.06 -17.09 21.77
CA ALA A 375 9.62 -17.39 21.80
C ALA A 375 8.98 -17.37 20.39
N VAL A 376 9.75 -17.09 19.34
CA VAL A 376 9.27 -16.97 17.97
C VAL A 376 9.58 -18.24 17.18
N SER A 377 8.56 -18.80 16.54
CA SER A 377 8.72 -19.86 15.54
C SER A 377 9.18 -19.26 14.21
N TRP A 378 10.48 -19.36 13.93
CA TRP A 378 11.12 -18.77 12.75
C TRP A 378 10.94 -19.61 11.47
N LEU A 379 10.56 -18.92 10.40
CA LEU A 379 10.44 -19.42 9.03
C LEU A 379 11.36 -18.62 8.11
N GLY A 380 11.61 -19.17 6.93
CA GLY A 380 12.36 -18.54 5.86
C GLY A 380 11.54 -18.29 4.61
N VAL A 381 11.77 -17.16 3.96
CA VAL A 381 11.37 -16.97 2.56
C VAL A 381 12.53 -16.39 1.75
N VAL A 382 12.78 -17.00 0.60
CA VAL A 382 13.67 -16.44 -0.43
C VAL A 382 12.81 -15.93 -1.58
N ILE A 383 12.80 -14.63 -1.78
CA ILE A 383 12.05 -13.96 -2.83
C ILE A 383 12.99 -13.70 -4.00
N LEU A 384 12.67 -14.26 -5.15
CA LEU A 384 13.40 -14.05 -6.39
C LEU A 384 12.68 -12.98 -7.22
N ASP A 385 13.35 -11.87 -7.46
CA ASP A 385 12.89 -10.84 -8.39
C ASP A 385 13.53 -11.14 -9.75
N HIS A 386 12.80 -11.91 -10.56
CA HIS A 386 13.23 -12.40 -11.87
C HIS A 386 12.13 -12.12 -12.89
N PRO A 387 12.44 -11.42 -14.01
CA PRO A 387 11.41 -11.00 -14.96
C PRO A 387 10.81 -12.16 -15.76
N ASP A 388 11.61 -13.18 -16.09
CA ASP A 388 11.17 -14.31 -16.92
C ASP A 388 11.84 -15.64 -16.51
N PRO A 389 11.43 -16.27 -15.40
CA PRO A 389 12.05 -17.52 -14.95
C PRO A 389 11.66 -18.69 -15.88
N PRO A 390 12.56 -19.65 -16.12
CA PRO A 390 12.25 -20.83 -16.95
C PRO A 390 10.96 -21.54 -16.55
N GLU A 391 10.11 -21.81 -17.54
CA GLU A 391 8.89 -22.59 -17.34
C GLU A 391 9.28 -23.99 -16.81
N ASP A 392 8.62 -24.44 -15.74
CA ASP A 392 8.82 -25.74 -15.06
C ASP A 392 10.04 -25.86 -14.13
N LEU A 393 10.81 -24.78 -13.92
CA LEU A 393 11.88 -24.81 -12.92
C LEU A 393 11.30 -24.93 -11.49
N SER A 394 11.51 -26.09 -10.88
CA SER A 394 11.19 -26.35 -9.48
C SER A 394 12.45 -26.29 -8.62
N ILE A 395 12.43 -25.51 -7.55
CA ILE A 395 13.56 -25.42 -6.62
C ILE A 395 13.46 -26.56 -5.61
N GLN A 396 14.47 -27.44 -5.59
CA GLN A 396 14.57 -28.48 -4.57
C GLN A 396 14.66 -27.87 -3.17
N ARG A 397 14.24 -28.65 -2.17
CA ARG A 397 14.25 -28.25 -0.77
C ARG A 397 15.63 -27.74 -0.38
N LEU A 398 15.66 -26.51 0.09
CA LEU A 398 16.89 -25.91 0.58
C LEU A 398 17.32 -26.66 1.86
N PRO A 399 18.62 -27.00 2.01
CA PRO A 399 19.13 -27.69 3.19
C PRO A 399 19.30 -26.70 4.36
N THR A 400 18.20 -26.10 4.81
CA THR A 400 18.12 -25.14 5.93
C THR A 400 17.51 -25.80 7.15
N ARG A 401 17.88 -25.35 8.35
CA ARG A 401 17.31 -25.86 9.61
C ARG A 401 15.91 -25.32 9.83
N VAL A 402 15.68 -24.06 9.47
CA VAL A 402 14.33 -23.47 9.46
C VAL A 402 13.60 -23.81 8.15
N PRO A 403 12.30 -24.14 8.21
CA PRO A 403 11.48 -24.32 7.01
C PRO A 403 11.56 -23.07 6.13
N THR A 404 11.97 -23.24 4.86
CA THR A 404 12.22 -22.11 3.94
C THR A 404 11.54 -22.35 2.59
N THR A 405 10.75 -21.37 2.15
CA THR A 405 10.05 -21.38 0.85
C THR A 405 10.75 -20.44 -0.13
N VAL A 406 10.75 -20.79 -1.42
CA VAL A 406 11.30 -19.94 -2.49
C VAL A 406 10.17 -19.50 -3.40
N LEU A 407 10.00 -18.19 -3.57
CA LEU A 407 8.88 -17.59 -4.32
C LEU A 407 9.39 -16.55 -5.31
N LEU A 408 8.62 -16.26 -6.36
CA LEU A 408 8.83 -15.04 -7.13
C LEU A 408 8.28 -13.82 -6.36
N ARG A 409 8.82 -12.62 -6.63
CA ARG A 409 8.28 -11.38 -6.03
C ARG A 409 6.80 -11.16 -6.34
N ARG A 410 6.36 -11.51 -7.55
CA ARG A 410 4.95 -11.51 -7.95
C ARG A 410 4.08 -12.39 -7.04
N ASP A 411 4.56 -13.59 -6.74
CA ASP A 411 3.83 -14.58 -5.95
C ASP A 411 3.73 -14.12 -4.48
N TRP A 412 4.79 -13.49 -3.97
CA TRP A 412 4.79 -12.82 -2.66
C TRP A 412 3.74 -11.69 -2.58
N GLU A 413 3.71 -10.81 -3.58
CA GLU A 413 2.71 -9.73 -3.66
C GLU A 413 1.29 -10.29 -3.79
N PHE A 414 1.09 -11.36 -4.56
CA PHE A 414 -0.19 -12.07 -4.68
C PHE A 414 -0.69 -12.59 -3.32
N LEU A 415 0.15 -13.23 -2.51
CA LEU A 415 -0.28 -13.79 -1.22
C LEU A 415 -0.82 -12.69 -0.29
N PHE A 416 -0.14 -11.54 -0.26
CA PHE A 416 -0.55 -10.39 0.53
C PHE A 416 -1.83 -9.73 0.00
N ASP A 417 -1.97 -9.59 -1.32
CA ASP A 417 -3.20 -9.09 -1.95
C ASP A 417 -4.39 -10.04 -1.72
N GLN A 418 -4.16 -11.35 -1.79
CA GLN A 418 -5.18 -12.38 -1.63
C GLN A 418 -5.68 -12.48 -0.18
N LEU A 419 -4.77 -12.44 0.80
CA LEU A 419 -5.09 -12.74 2.20
C LEU A 419 -5.29 -11.49 3.07
N LYS A 420 -4.69 -10.35 2.71
CA LYS A 420 -4.74 -9.07 3.47
C LYS A 420 -4.49 -9.24 4.98
N SER A 421 -3.56 -10.12 5.34
CA SER A 421 -3.20 -10.46 6.71
C SER A 421 -1.76 -10.99 6.76
N SER A 422 -0.93 -10.42 7.61
CA SER A 422 0.43 -10.94 7.82
C SER A 422 0.39 -12.30 8.52
N HIS A 423 -0.51 -12.48 9.48
CA HIS A 423 -0.69 -13.75 10.17
C HIS A 423 -1.06 -14.86 9.19
N ALA A 424 -2.07 -14.65 8.35
CA ALA A 424 -2.50 -15.67 7.39
C ALA A 424 -1.42 -15.98 6.34
N VAL A 425 -0.64 -14.97 5.89
CA VAL A 425 0.49 -15.22 4.98
C VAL A 425 1.57 -16.06 5.67
N LEU A 426 1.92 -15.77 6.92
CA LEU A 426 2.91 -16.58 7.65
C LEU A 426 2.41 -18.01 7.88
N ASP A 427 1.11 -18.20 8.12
CA ASP A 427 0.49 -19.52 8.29
C ASP A 427 0.46 -20.30 6.98
N TYR A 428 0.16 -19.63 5.88
CA TYR A 428 0.31 -20.19 4.54
C TYR A 428 1.76 -20.64 4.32
N ILE A 429 2.75 -19.75 4.52
CA ILE A 429 4.17 -20.08 4.36
C ILE A 429 4.57 -21.25 5.26
N ALA A 430 4.12 -21.28 6.51
CA ALA A 430 4.39 -22.39 7.43
C ALA A 430 3.82 -23.72 6.92
N ARG A 431 2.57 -23.70 6.43
CA ARG A 431 1.89 -24.86 5.84
C ARG A 431 2.66 -25.38 4.63
N VAL A 432 3.12 -24.46 3.78
CA VAL A 432 3.79 -24.82 2.53
C VAL A 432 5.28 -25.14 2.65
N ALA A 433 5.91 -24.72 3.74
CA ALA A 433 7.32 -24.90 4.00
C ALA A 433 7.62 -26.35 4.43
N GLY A 434 7.57 -27.27 3.47
CA GLY A 434 7.86 -28.69 3.72
C GLY A 434 7.27 -29.65 2.68
N ASP A 435 6.27 -29.20 1.91
CA ASP A 435 5.59 -30.04 0.91
C ASP A 435 6.40 -30.23 -0.38
N ALA A 436 5.84 -31.04 -1.29
CA ALA A 436 6.35 -31.24 -2.63
C ALA A 436 6.54 -29.92 -3.39
N HIS A 437 7.65 -29.83 -4.13
CA HIS A 437 8.02 -28.64 -4.87
C HIS A 437 7.12 -28.44 -6.07
N ILE A 438 6.62 -27.22 -6.22
CA ILE A 438 5.96 -26.76 -7.44
C ILE A 438 6.94 -25.95 -8.29
N PRO A 439 6.70 -25.83 -9.61
CA PRO A 439 7.44 -24.89 -10.44
C PRO A 439 7.31 -23.45 -9.95
N LEU A 440 8.39 -22.67 -10.08
CA LEU A 440 8.38 -21.23 -9.76
C LEU A 440 7.31 -20.51 -10.56
N GLY A 441 6.64 -19.54 -9.92
CA GLY A 441 5.53 -18.80 -10.53
C GLY A 441 4.20 -19.55 -10.54
N ARG A 442 4.11 -20.75 -9.93
CA ARG A 442 2.85 -21.51 -9.76
C ARG A 442 2.28 -21.41 -8.35
N GLU A 443 2.85 -20.58 -7.47
CA GLU A 443 2.35 -20.44 -6.09
C GLU A 443 0.86 -20.08 -6.02
N PRO A 444 0.32 -19.22 -6.91
CA PRO A 444 -1.12 -18.99 -6.91
C PRO A 444 -1.95 -20.23 -7.24
N VAL A 445 -1.48 -21.11 -8.11
CA VAL A 445 -2.18 -22.38 -8.41
C VAL A 445 -2.21 -23.26 -7.17
N ARG A 446 -1.06 -23.43 -6.52
CA ARG A 446 -0.96 -24.17 -5.25
C ARG A 446 -1.85 -23.57 -4.16
N TYR A 447 -1.92 -22.25 -4.07
CA TYR A 447 -2.83 -21.58 -3.15
C TYR A 447 -4.27 -22.03 -3.37
N TYR A 448 -4.76 -22.03 -4.61
CA TYR A 448 -6.13 -22.42 -4.93
C TYR A 448 -6.38 -23.92 -4.76
N GLU A 449 -5.38 -24.77 -5.02
CA GLU A 449 -5.46 -26.20 -4.70
C GLU A 449 -5.66 -26.42 -3.19
N LEU A 450 -4.89 -25.70 -2.36
CA LEU A 450 -5.03 -25.77 -0.90
C LEU A 450 -6.35 -25.15 -0.41
N ALA A 451 -6.83 -24.08 -1.05
CA ALA A 451 -8.13 -23.48 -0.76
C ALA A 451 -9.30 -24.42 -1.10
N ALA A 452 -9.20 -25.18 -2.21
CA ALA A 452 -10.16 -26.22 -2.56
C ALA A 452 -10.18 -27.33 -1.51
N ALA A 453 -9.00 -27.82 -1.15
CA ALA A 453 -8.85 -28.84 -0.10
C ALA A 453 -9.41 -28.36 1.25
N ASP A 454 -9.23 -27.08 1.61
CA ASP A 454 -9.79 -26.51 2.84
C ASP A 454 -11.32 -26.41 2.79
N ALA A 455 -11.90 -26.10 1.63
CA ALA A 455 -13.35 -26.06 1.45
C ALA A 455 -14.01 -27.44 1.54
N GLU A 456 -13.30 -28.49 1.12
CA GLU A 456 -13.77 -29.88 1.19
C GLU A 456 -13.49 -30.56 2.54
N ALA A 457 -12.65 -29.94 3.38
CA ALA A 457 -12.22 -30.54 4.63
C ALA A 457 -13.37 -30.72 5.63
N VAL A 458 -13.50 -31.93 6.18
CA VAL A 458 -14.45 -32.22 7.26
C VAL A 458 -13.95 -31.58 8.55
N THR A 459 -14.76 -30.69 9.13
CA THR A 459 -14.41 -30.02 10.38
C THR A 459 -14.64 -30.96 11.57
N PRO A 460 -13.65 -31.16 12.45
CA PRO A 460 -13.86 -31.88 13.70
C PRO A 460 -14.85 -31.12 14.61
N PRO A 461 -15.68 -31.81 15.40
CA PRO A 461 -16.60 -31.15 16.30
C PRO A 461 -15.84 -30.33 17.34
N LEU A 462 -16.26 -29.07 17.53
CA LEU A 462 -15.76 -28.21 18.60
C LEU A 462 -16.29 -28.71 19.95
N ASP A 463 -15.45 -28.71 20.99
CA ASP A 463 -15.85 -29.03 22.36
C ASP A 463 -16.65 -27.86 22.99
N PRO A 464 -17.99 -27.97 23.14
CA PRO A 464 -18.80 -26.88 23.66
C PRO A 464 -18.49 -26.57 25.13
N ALA A 465 -17.97 -27.54 25.89
CA ALA A 465 -17.60 -27.34 27.29
C ALA A 465 -16.42 -26.38 27.44
N ARG A 466 -15.52 -26.34 26.45
CA ARG A 466 -14.33 -25.48 26.44
C ARG A 466 -14.57 -24.09 25.84
N LEU A 467 -15.55 -23.95 24.96
CA LEU A 467 -15.83 -22.69 24.24
C LEU A 467 -17.03 -21.94 24.81
N GLY A 468 -17.87 -22.61 25.60
CA GLY A 468 -19.10 -22.05 26.16
C GLY A 468 -20.20 -21.86 25.10
N PRO A 469 -21.27 -21.12 25.42
CA PRO A 469 -22.39 -20.91 24.51
C PRO A 469 -21.97 -20.08 23.29
N GLY A 470 -22.45 -20.47 22.11
CA GLY A 470 -22.21 -19.77 20.85
C GLY A 470 -22.64 -20.60 19.64
N THR A 471 -22.53 -20.02 18.45
CA THR A 471 -22.71 -20.75 17.19
C THR A 471 -21.34 -21.30 16.78
N PRO A 472 -21.12 -22.63 16.80
CA PRO A 472 -19.91 -23.20 16.25
C PRO A 472 -19.88 -22.90 14.75
N ALA A 473 -18.74 -22.46 14.25
CA ALA A 473 -18.58 -22.17 12.85
C ALA A 473 -17.13 -22.46 12.44
N SER A 474 -16.99 -23.04 11.26
CA SER A 474 -15.71 -23.44 10.66
C SER A 474 -15.68 -22.88 9.26
N LEU A 475 -14.55 -22.29 8.90
CA LEU A 475 -14.32 -21.69 7.60
C LEU A 475 -13.01 -22.24 7.03
N PRO A 476 -12.88 -22.31 5.70
CA PRO A 476 -11.62 -22.61 5.06
C PRO A 476 -10.52 -21.68 5.57
N LEU A 477 -9.32 -22.21 5.82
CA LEU A 477 -8.18 -21.40 6.24
C LEU A 477 -7.76 -20.44 5.13
N LEU A 478 -7.75 -20.94 3.89
CA LEU A 478 -7.50 -20.16 2.68
C LEU A 478 -8.83 -19.89 1.95
N PRO A 479 -9.26 -18.63 1.83
CA PRO A 479 -10.45 -18.30 1.05
C PRO A 479 -10.18 -18.39 -0.45
N MET A 480 -11.17 -18.87 -1.21
CA MET A 480 -11.15 -18.85 -2.68
C MET A 480 -11.17 -17.41 -3.19
N ALA A 481 -12.20 -16.64 -2.84
CA ALA A 481 -12.26 -15.23 -3.22
C ALA A 481 -11.16 -14.43 -2.49
N PRO A 482 -10.57 -13.41 -3.12
CA PRO A 482 -9.67 -12.49 -2.41
C PRO A 482 -10.36 -11.88 -1.19
N ALA A 483 -9.58 -11.65 -0.14
CA ALA A 483 -10.08 -11.08 1.10
C ALA A 483 -10.83 -9.75 0.86
N GLY A 484 -12.12 -9.71 1.20
CA GLY A 484 -12.99 -8.54 1.00
C GLY A 484 -13.45 -8.30 -0.43
N ALA A 485 -13.37 -9.29 -1.33
CA ALA A 485 -13.87 -9.16 -2.69
C ALA A 485 -15.39 -8.92 -2.76
N ASP A 486 -16.13 -9.41 -1.77
CA ASP A 486 -17.59 -9.33 -1.68
C ASP A 486 -18.10 -8.00 -1.08
N ASP A 487 -17.34 -7.41 -0.15
CA ASP A 487 -17.63 -6.10 0.44
C ASP A 487 -16.32 -5.51 1.00
N PRO A 488 -15.59 -4.73 0.16
CA PRO A 488 -14.31 -4.16 0.54
C PRO A 488 -14.40 -3.23 1.76
N ASP A 489 -15.49 -2.47 1.89
CA ASP A 489 -15.69 -1.51 2.99
C ASP A 489 -15.86 -2.21 4.33
N ALA A 490 -16.66 -3.28 4.36
CA ALA A 490 -16.81 -4.10 5.55
C ALA A 490 -15.50 -4.79 5.91
N HIS A 491 -14.80 -5.38 4.92
CA HIS A 491 -13.53 -6.04 5.19
C HIS A 491 -12.46 -5.07 5.73
N ASP A 492 -12.36 -3.89 5.12
CA ASP A 492 -11.38 -2.85 5.46
C ASP A 492 -11.60 -2.27 6.85
N MET A 493 -12.78 -2.44 7.43
CA MET A 493 -13.06 -2.01 8.80
C MET A 493 -12.04 -2.56 9.81
N ILE A 494 -11.65 -3.82 9.67
CA ILE A 494 -10.65 -4.43 10.56
C ILE A 494 -9.29 -3.78 10.39
N ARG A 495 -8.89 -3.48 9.14
CA ARG A 495 -7.66 -2.73 8.87
C ARG A 495 -7.72 -1.32 9.46
N ILE A 496 -8.85 -0.63 9.34
CA ILE A 496 -9.05 0.70 9.93
C ILE A 496 -8.89 0.65 11.46
N ILE A 497 -9.51 -0.34 12.13
CA ILE A 497 -9.37 -0.55 13.57
C ILE A 497 -7.89 -0.76 13.97
N CYS A 498 -7.19 -1.64 13.26
CA CYS A 498 -5.76 -1.88 13.52
C CYS A 498 -4.91 -0.62 13.33
N GLU A 499 -5.15 0.17 12.29
CA GLU A 499 -4.46 1.45 12.08
C GLU A 499 -4.70 2.44 13.22
N GLU A 500 -5.93 2.53 13.72
CA GLU A 500 -6.25 3.43 14.83
C GLU A 500 -5.59 3.02 16.13
N ILE A 501 -5.61 1.71 16.44
CA ILE A 501 -4.89 1.16 17.58
C ILE A 501 -3.40 1.42 17.44
N ALA A 502 -2.84 1.18 16.24
CA ALA A 502 -1.44 1.45 15.97
C ALA A 502 -1.10 2.93 16.16
N LEU A 503 -1.97 3.87 15.80
CA LEU A 503 -1.70 5.31 15.93
C LEU A 503 -1.98 5.87 17.34
N THR A 504 -2.54 5.08 18.25
CA THR A 504 -2.77 5.51 19.62
C THR A 504 -1.46 5.50 20.41
N ASP A 505 -1.24 6.52 21.25
CA ASP A 505 -0.10 6.54 22.16
C ASP A 505 -0.28 5.47 23.23
N HIS A 506 0.70 4.57 23.34
CA HIS A 506 0.77 3.58 24.40
C HIS A 506 2.16 3.62 25.04
N ASP A 507 2.22 3.40 26.36
CA ASP A 507 3.47 3.40 27.11
C ASP A 507 4.43 2.28 26.67
N ASN A 508 3.90 1.19 26.09
CA ASN A 508 4.67 0.03 25.65
C ASN A 508 4.33 -0.39 24.21
N PRO A 509 5.21 -0.12 23.23
CA PRO A 509 5.02 -0.54 21.84
C PRO A 509 4.89 -2.06 21.63
N ALA A 510 5.48 -2.88 22.50
CA ALA A 510 5.37 -4.34 22.40
C ALA A 510 3.94 -4.83 22.69
N ASP A 511 3.20 -4.11 23.55
CA ASP A 511 1.80 -4.41 23.83
C ASP A 511 0.91 -4.12 22.62
N ILE A 512 1.17 -3.02 21.90
CA ILE A 512 0.50 -2.73 20.63
C ILE A 512 0.73 -3.86 19.63
N ALA A 513 1.98 -4.27 19.41
CA ALA A 513 2.29 -5.31 18.43
C ALA A 513 1.56 -6.64 18.74
N ARG A 514 1.46 -6.99 20.03
CA ARG A 514 0.70 -8.17 20.49
C ARG A 514 -0.81 -8.02 20.28
N ILE A 515 -1.38 -6.85 20.57
CA ILE A 515 -2.80 -6.54 20.32
C ILE A 515 -3.10 -6.65 18.83
N LEU A 516 -2.32 -5.98 17.98
CA LEU A 516 -2.49 -6.02 16.53
C LEU A 516 -2.36 -7.44 16.00
N ALA A 517 -1.38 -8.21 16.46
CA ALA A 517 -1.21 -9.60 16.05
C ALA A 517 -2.40 -10.48 16.47
N THR A 518 -3.02 -10.19 17.62
CA THR A 518 -4.22 -10.88 18.08
C THR A 518 -5.42 -10.56 17.19
N ILE A 519 -5.57 -9.31 16.73
CA ILE A 519 -6.65 -8.93 15.81
C ILE A 519 -6.39 -9.52 14.41
N ASP A 520 -5.14 -9.50 13.94
CA ASP A 520 -4.77 -10.05 12.63
C ASP A 520 -4.92 -11.58 12.56
N GLN A 521 -5.00 -12.27 13.70
CA GLN A 521 -5.35 -13.70 13.79
C GLN A 521 -6.82 -13.99 13.49
N LEU A 522 -7.70 -12.99 13.44
CA LEU A 522 -9.10 -13.20 13.10
C LEU A 522 -9.19 -13.86 11.71
N PRO A 523 -9.83 -15.05 11.58
CA PRO A 523 -9.88 -15.77 10.31
C PRO A 523 -10.47 -14.89 9.21
N ILE A 524 -9.84 -14.94 8.03
CA ILE A 524 -10.13 -14.00 6.93
C ILE A 524 -11.62 -14.03 6.56
N GLY A 525 -12.21 -15.23 6.49
CA GLY A 525 -13.62 -15.40 6.14
C GLY A 525 -14.61 -14.75 7.13
N TYR A 526 -14.21 -14.44 8.36
CA TYR A 526 -15.08 -13.71 9.32
C TYR A 526 -14.95 -12.19 9.23
N ARG A 527 -13.90 -11.66 8.60
CA ARG A 527 -13.59 -10.22 8.65
C ARG A 527 -14.69 -9.40 7.99
N THR A 528 -15.18 -9.83 6.83
CA THR A 528 -16.24 -9.11 6.10
C THR A 528 -17.55 -9.14 6.88
N ASP A 529 -18.00 -10.30 7.38
CA ASP A 529 -19.24 -10.41 8.15
C ASP A 529 -19.20 -9.62 9.46
N LEU A 530 -18.06 -9.64 10.14
CA LEU A 530 -17.83 -8.81 11.31
C LEU A 530 -17.91 -7.32 10.95
N GLY A 531 -17.25 -6.92 9.88
CA GLY A 531 -17.30 -5.56 9.35
C GLY A 531 -18.74 -5.10 9.08
N ARG A 532 -19.51 -5.89 8.33
CA ARG A 532 -20.93 -5.62 8.05
C ARG A 532 -21.72 -5.45 9.33
N LEU A 533 -21.58 -6.39 10.27
CA LEU A 533 -22.26 -6.34 11.56
C LEU A 533 -21.97 -5.01 12.29
N LEU A 534 -20.70 -4.63 12.37
CA LEU A 534 -20.28 -3.42 13.08
C LEU A 534 -20.73 -2.15 12.36
N LEU A 535 -20.59 -2.08 11.03
CA LEU A 535 -21.04 -0.95 10.21
C LEU A 535 -22.55 -0.76 10.28
N THR A 536 -23.33 -1.83 10.10
CA THR A 536 -24.80 -1.78 10.25
C THR A 536 -25.19 -1.32 11.65
N THR A 537 -24.49 -1.80 12.67
CA THR A 537 -24.75 -1.40 14.05
C THR A 537 -24.45 0.08 14.29
N LEU A 538 -23.30 0.57 13.86
CA LEU A 538 -22.91 1.98 14.01
C LEU A 538 -23.87 2.90 13.26
N SER A 539 -24.28 2.53 12.05
CA SER A 539 -25.31 3.25 11.29
C SER A 539 -26.67 3.25 12.00
N GLY A 540 -27.08 2.11 12.56
CA GLY A 540 -28.32 2.01 13.35
C GLY A 540 -28.28 2.88 14.60
N PHE A 541 -27.16 2.92 15.32
CA PHE A 541 -26.98 3.80 16.47
C PHE A 541 -27.03 5.28 16.10
N ARG A 542 -26.46 5.68 14.95
CA ARG A 542 -26.60 7.05 14.45
C ARG A 542 -28.05 7.43 14.15
N ALA A 543 -28.83 6.49 13.59
CA ALA A 543 -30.18 6.76 13.12
C ALA A 543 -31.27 6.67 14.20
N SER A 544 -31.09 5.84 15.23
CA SER A 544 -32.22 5.35 16.04
C SER A 544 -32.05 5.48 17.56
N THR A 545 -30.98 6.11 18.05
CA THR A 545 -30.76 6.18 19.50
C THR A 545 -31.67 7.24 20.13
N ARG A 546 -32.53 6.82 21.07
CA ARG A 546 -33.32 7.76 21.88
C ARG A 546 -32.35 8.60 22.72
N PRO A 547 -32.56 9.92 22.84
CA PRO A 547 -31.75 10.76 23.71
C PRO A 547 -31.67 10.18 25.13
N GLY A 548 -30.45 9.99 25.65
CA GLY A 548 -30.20 9.44 26.99
C GLY A 548 -30.25 7.90 27.11
N SER A 549 -30.44 7.16 26.01
CA SER A 549 -30.31 5.70 26.00
C SER A 549 -28.91 5.26 25.56
N VAL A 550 -28.38 4.21 26.19
CA VAL A 550 -27.11 3.58 25.80
C VAL A 550 -27.41 2.24 25.12
N GLY A 551 -27.06 2.13 23.85
CA GLY A 551 -27.17 0.89 23.08
C GLY A 551 -25.84 0.14 23.05
N TRP A 552 -25.90 -1.18 23.20
CA TRP A 552 -24.73 -2.06 23.11
C TRP A 552 -24.98 -3.18 22.10
N ARG A 553 -23.97 -3.47 21.31
CA ARG A 553 -23.91 -4.69 20.49
C ARG A 553 -22.53 -5.29 20.65
N SER A 554 -22.45 -6.57 20.98
CA SER A 554 -21.16 -7.23 21.15
C SER A 554 -21.08 -8.54 20.35
N ARG A 555 -19.87 -8.89 19.95
CA ARG A 555 -19.51 -10.15 19.31
C ARG A 555 -18.22 -10.64 19.96
N VAL A 556 -18.17 -11.92 20.31
CA VAL A 556 -16.97 -12.57 20.86
C VAL A 556 -16.57 -13.69 19.92
N TYR A 557 -15.29 -13.77 19.60
CA TYR A 557 -14.68 -14.91 18.92
C TYR A 557 -13.84 -15.68 19.93
N ARG A 558 -14.07 -17.00 19.97
CA ARG A 558 -13.36 -17.96 20.80
C ARG A 558 -12.90 -19.09 19.89
N ALA A 559 -11.67 -19.51 20.08
CA ALA A 559 -11.11 -20.69 19.43
C ALA A 559 -10.48 -21.61 20.48
N GLU A 560 -9.91 -22.73 20.07
CA GLU A 560 -9.20 -23.64 20.99
C GLU A 560 -7.80 -23.11 21.37
N PRO A 561 -7.23 -23.52 22.53
CA PRO A 561 -5.91 -23.07 22.93
C PRO A 561 -4.85 -23.41 21.87
N PRO A 562 -3.82 -22.58 21.70
CA PRO A 562 -3.46 -21.41 22.52
C PRO A 562 -4.08 -20.09 22.02
N GLN A 563 -5.12 -20.13 21.17
CA GLN A 563 -5.62 -18.92 20.53
C GLN A 563 -6.26 -17.95 21.55
N PRO A 564 -6.01 -16.63 21.38
CA PRO A 564 -6.59 -15.59 22.22
C PRO A 564 -8.10 -15.44 21.97
N GLN A 565 -8.77 -14.79 22.91
CA GLN A 565 -10.17 -14.39 22.75
C GLN A 565 -10.23 -12.97 22.17
N LEU A 566 -11.10 -12.77 21.17
CA LEU A 566 -11.37 -11.47 20.57
C LEU A 566 -12.78 -10.99 20.90
N GLY A 567 -12.92 -9.75 21.33
CA GLY A 567 -14.20 -9.09 21.56
C GLY A 567 -14.34 -7.84 20.68
N PHE A 568 -15.49 -7.67 20.04
CA PHE A 568 -15.84 -6.46 19.31
C PHE A 568 -17.17 -5.93 19.82
N ILE A 569 -17.20 -4.66 20.19
CA ILE A 569 -18.35 -4.01 20.80
C ILE A 569 -18.60 -2.70 20.09
N ALA A 570 -19.86 -2.42 19.78
CA ALA A 570 -20.30 -1.09 19.43
C ALA A 570 -21.14 -0.52 20.58
N CYS A 571 -20.94 0.75 20.90
CA CYS A 571 -21.72 1.51 21.87
C CYS A 571 -22.22 2.81 21.25
N THR A 572 -23.36 3.33 21.69
CA THR A 572 -23.92 4.60 21.20
C THR A 572 -23.14 5.84 21.67
N THR A 573 -22.51 5.79 22.86
CA THR A 573 -21.80 6.92 23.48
C THR A 573 -20.51 6.50 24.17
N LEU A 574 -19.55 7.41 24.24
CA LEU A 574 -18.28 7.23 24.97
C LEU A 574 -18.22 8.23 26.11
N ASP A 575 -18.43 7.75 27.33
CA ASP A 575 -18.30 8.49 28.58
C ASP A 575 -17.69 7.57 29.65
N GLU A 576 -17.44 8.10 30.85
CA GLU A 576 -16.84 7.33 31.95
C GLU A 576 -17.67 6.10 32.33
N SER A 577 -19.00 6.20 32.26
CA SER A 577 -19.92 5.09 32.56
C SER A 577 -19.80 3.99 31.50
N THR A 578 -19.80 4.34 30.22
CA THR A 578 -19.65 3.35 29.14
C THR A 578 -18.24 2.76 29.09
N GLN A 579 -17.20 3.51 29.45
CA GLN A 579 -15.85 2.98 29.61
C GLN A 579 -15.77 1.95 30.74
N ASN A 580 -16.35 2.24 31.90
CA ASN A 580 -16.39 1.30 33.03
C ASN A 580 -17.23 0.06 32.72
N ALA A 581 -18.36 0.23 32.01
CA ALA A 581 -19.14 -0.87 31.49
C ALA A 581 -18.32 -1.74 30.54
N PHE A 582 -17.66 -1.14 29.55
CA PHE A 582 -16.79 -1.86 28.62
C PHE A 582 -15.73 -2.68 29.37
N ARG A 583 -15.05 -2.08 30.36
CA ARG A 583 -14.09 -2.77 31.20
C ARG A 583 -14.69 -3.98 31.92
N SER A 584 -15.85 -3.82 32.57
CA SER A 584 -16.52 -4.92 33.28
C SER A 584 -16.92 -6.07 32.35
N TRP A 585 -17.34 -5.75 31.14
CA TRP A 585 -17.63 -6.75 30.11
C TRP A 585 -16.39 -7.57 29.76
N VAL A 586 -15.26 -6.90 29.50
CA VAL A 586 -14.01 -7.58 29.11
C VAL A 586 -13.52 -8.50 30.23
N LEU A 587 -13.49 -7.99 31.46
CA LEU A 587 -13.08 -8.77 32.64
C LEU A 587 -13.98 -9.99 32.83
N LEU A 588 -15.30 -9.83 32.75
CA LEU A 588 -16.26 -10.94 32.87
C LEU A 588 -16.04 -11.98 31.78
N ARG A 589 -15.97 -11.58 30.50
CA ARG A 589 -15.83 -12.51 29.38
C ARG A 589 -14.50 -13.23 29.36
N HIS A 590 -13.43 -12.58 29.81
CA HIS A 590 -12.13 -13.19 30.00
C HIS A 590 -12.15 -14.24 31.11
N HIS A 591 -12.67 -13.88 32.29
CA HIS A 591 -12.79 -14.79 33.43
C HIS A 591 -13.66 -16.02 33.09
N GLU A 592 -14.83 -15.81 32.49
CA GLU A 592 -15.72 -16.93 32.09
C GLU A 592 -15.05 -17.90 31.12
N HIS A 593 -14.31 -17.38 30.13
CA HIS A 593 -13.63 -18.20 29.14
C HIS A 593 -12.41 -18.93 29.72
N GLY A 594 -11.58 -18.23 30.50
CA GLY A 594 -10.41 -18.81 31.14
C GLY A 594 -10.76 -19.90 32.15
N THR A 595 -11.82 -19.68 32.94
CA THR A 595 -12.34 -20.67 33.89
C THR A 595 -12.93 -21.89 33.18
N ALA A 596 -13.72 -21.69 32.10
CA ALA A 596 -14.27 -22.81 31.32
C ALA A 596 -13.18 -23.68 30.67
N ARG A 597 -12.08 -23.07 30.25
CA ARG A 597 -10.91 -23.76 29.67
C ARG A 597 -9.98 -24.39 30.70
N GLY A 598 -10.00 -23.91 31.95
CA GLY A 598 -9.00 -24.26 32.96
C GLY A 598 -7.60 -23.65 32.71
N ASP A 599 -7.54 -22.52 31.99
CA ASP A 599 -6.28 -21.89 31.54
C ASP A 599 -6.34 -20.35 31.62
N LEU A 600 -6.91 -19.85 32.72
CA LEU A 600 -7.06 -18.40 32.94
C LEU A 600 -5.70 -17.68 33.01
N ASN A 601 -4.65 -18.36 33.49
CA ASN A 601 -3.33 -17.74 33.71
C ASN A 601 -2.57 -17.41 32.43
N THR A 602 -2.85 -18.11 31.32
CA THR A 602 -2.16 -17.86 30.04
C THR A 602 -3.08 -17.30 28.97
N LEU A 603 -4.39 -17.27 29.21
CA LEU A 603 -5.36 -16.67 28.31
C LEU A 603 -5.02 -15.19 28.07
N THR A 604 -5.09 -14.77 26.81
CA THR A 604 -5.13 -13.37 26.41
C THR A 604 -6.51 -13.05 25.83
N THR A 605 -7.09 -11.93 26.24
CA THR A 605 -8.29 -11.36 25.63
C THR A 605 -8.00 -9.96 25.13
N VAL A 606 -8.32 -9.68 23.86
CA VAL A 606 -8.29 -8.34 23.28
C VAL A 606 -9.71 -7.96 22.91
N ALA A 607 -10.16 -6.80 23.38
CA ALA A 607 -11.48 -6.27 23.09
C ALA A 607 -11.41 -4.86 22.52
N ILE A 608 -12.25 -4.61 21.52
CA ILE A 608 -12.37 -3.35 20.81
C ILE A 608 -13.77 -2.79 21.05
N LEU A 609 -13.84 -1.52 21.41
CA LEU A 609 -15.06 -0.73 21.53
C LEU A 609 -15.08 0.33 20.42
N LEU A 610 -16.17 0.37 19.67
CA LEU A 610 -16.43 1.36 18.63
C LEU A 610 -17.61 2.24 19.03
N THR A 611 -17.42 3.56 18.97
CA THR A 611 -18.47 4.53 19.30
C THR A 611 -18.68 5.48 18.12
N PRO A 612 -19.89 5.63 17.57
CA PRO A 612 -20.12 6.52 16.44
C PRO A 612 -19.86 7.97 16.87
N ARG A 613 -19.23 8.75 15.99
CA ARG A 613 -19.12 10.21 16.18
C ARG A 613 -20.16 10.97 15.40
N THR A 614 -20.55 12.11 15.94
CA THR A 614 -21.53 13.03 15.35
C THR A 614 -20.89 14.28 14.73
N ASP A 615 -19.60 14.48 14.91
CA ASP A 615 -18.88 15.69 14.46
C ASP A 615 -18.45 15.68 12.99
N GLY A 616 -18.67 14.56 12.28
CA GLY A 616 -18.34 14.42 10.86
C GLY A 616 -16.85 14.25 10.54
N VAL A 617 -15.96 14.32 11.54
CA VAL A 617 -14.50 14.22 11.32
C VAL A 617 -14.08 12.77 11.03
N ARG A 618 -14.69 11.81 11.73
CA ARG A 618 -14.50 10.38 11.51
C ARG A 618 -15.79 9.63 11.83
N GLU A 619 -15.88 8.39 11.37
CA GLU A 619 -17.11 7.61 11.53
C GLU A 619 -17.28 7.01 12.94
N TRP A 620 -16.19 6.72 13.63
CA TRP A 620 -16.25 6.22 15.01
C TRP A 620 -14.96 6.52 15.78
N ASP A 621 -15.03 6.41 17.10
CA ASP A 621 -13.89 6.32 17.98
C ASP A 621 -13.59 4.84 18.24
N THR A 622 -12.30 4.48 18.25
CA THR A 622 -11.84 3.13 18.60
C THR A 622 -11.20 3.19 19.99
N SER A 623 -11.68 2.37 20.91
CA SER A 623 -11.06 2.14 22.22
C SER A 623 -10.69 0.66 22.34
N THR A 624 -9.57 0.35 22.98
CA THR A 624 -9.08 -1.03 23.07
C THR A 624 -8.69 -1.37 24.49
N MET A 625 -8.98 -2.59 24.91
CA MET A 625 -8.54 -3.17 26.17
C MET A 625 -7.96 -4.55 25.92
N ALA A 626 -6.79 -4.82 26.49
CA ALA A 626 -6.17 -6.13 26.47
C ALA A 626 -5.90 -6.61 27.90
N ILE A 627 -6.14 -7.89 28.16
CA ILE A 627 -5.85 -8.54 29.42
C ILE A 627 -5.18 -9.88 29.17
N THR A 628 -4.24 -10.25 30.03
CA THR A 628 -3.60 -11.57 30.05
C THR A 628 -3.46 -12.03 31.49
N GLY A 629 -3.80 -13.30 31.74
CA GLY A 629 -3.77 -13.87 33.08
C GLY A 629 -4.99 -13.51 33.94
N ASP A 630 -5.01 -14.01 35.17
CA ASP A 630 -6.15 -13.86 36.07
C ASP A 630 -6.43 -12.38 36.43
N PRO A 631 -7.63 -11.85 36.12
CA PRO A 631 -8.03 -10.50 36.52
C PRO A 631 -8.21 -10.32 38.03
N GLY A 632 -8.22 -11.40 38.82
CA GLY A 632 -8.45 -11.35 40.26
C GLY A 632 -9.89 -10.98 40.62
N LEU A 633 -10.87 -11.35 39.78
CA LEU A 633 -12.29 -11.12 40.06
C LEU A 633 -12.74 -12.00 41.23
N THR A 634 -13.43 -11.39 42.19
CA THR A 634 -14.12 -12.12 43.26
C THR A 634 -15.45 -12.69 42.76
N ASP A 635 -16.03 -13.64 43.50
CA ASP A 635 -17.36 -14.19 43.19
C ASP A 635 -18.45 -13.09 43.19
N ASP A 636 -18.29 -12.07 44.03
CA ASP A 636 -19.17 -10.90 44.10
C ASP A 636 -19.03 -10.02 42.85
N ASP A 637 -17.80 -9.81 42.34
CA ASP A 637 -17.57 -9.08 41.08
C ASP A 637 -18.21 -9.81 39.91
N VAL A 638 -17.99 -11.13 39.80
CA VAL A 638 -18.56 -11.96 38.73
C VAL A 638 -20.09 -11.91 38.77
N THR A 639 -20.70 -12.03 39.96
CA THR A 639 -22.15 -11.96 40.14
C THR A 639 -22.70 -10.58 39.74
N THR A 640 -22.01 -9.51 40.15
CA THR A 640 -22.38 -8.13 39.82
C THR A 640 -22.31 -7.87 38.32
N TYR A 641 -21.20 -8.27 37.67
CA TYR A 641 -21.02 -8.07 36.23
C TYR A 641 -21.99 -8.92 35.42
N ARG A 642 -22.28 -10.16 35.82
CA ARG A 642 -23.31 -10.98 35.18
C ARG A 642 -24.66 -10.30 35.23
N ARG A 643 -25.07 -9.80 36.40
CA ARG A 643 -26.35 -9.10 36.56
C ARG A 643 -26.46 -7.89 35.64
N PHE A 644 -25.37 -7.14 35.48
CA PHE A 644 -25.31 -5.97 34.60
C PHE A 644 -25.39 -6.34 33.11
N TRP A 645 -24.79 -7.46 32.68
CA TRP A 645 -24.74 -7.89 31.28
C TRP A 645 -25.76 -8.95 30.87
N SER A 646 -26.59 -9.43 31.81
CA SER A 646 -27.66 -10.40 31.59
C SER A 646 -29.03 -9.77 31.32
N SER A 647 -29.16 -8.45 31.54
CA SER A 647 -30.32 -7.64 31.14
C SER A 647 -30.16 -7.13 29.72
#